data_AF-A0A3B8LH26-F1
#
_entry.id   AF-A0A3B8LH26-F1
#
_cell.length_a   1.000
_cell.length_b   1.000
_cell.length_c   1.000
_cell.angle_alpha   90.00
_cell.angle_beta   90.00
_cell.angle_gamma   90.00
#
_symmetry.space_group_name_H-M   'P 1'
#
loop_
_entity.id
_entity.type
_entity.pdbx_description
1 polymer ?
#
loop_
_entity_poly.entity_id
_entity_poly.type
_entity_poly.pdbx_seq_one_letter_code
_entity_poly.pdbx_strand_id
1 'polypeptide(L)'
;MDAKSALESLQPCTTYFFLHRILVRSQMMYRNFVFVCSVLFFGALWLAPIGCSNDGDKEKTNQEKVIEDGGNTEKPATDDPGTGDKTTSNWTPPAGHAAIELVVDDTANKTYKDKQLVWNGSFVYDKDKNTVEYASAWQPTDGPFPPLYDDGPIDKGGHEPVGATAGDNIFGIVVYVKSDSEKDIEFEYGVINEDNNWIWEGSNGTVKIPKGSTDIIRAKGMSIPKHGSINVKITMDTSKLTGSFKPSDPSKLPNIYLKGTMTNWWHIQIQDKGSRGDDKADDGIVTYVQKEYLDYSPHMGLLQFKRHMQFVFQFTSINGREYKDDDDKAIKEGVQAWADCNNDGNWVEQTIIWEKDSRGAVQNTTIIVCDGQTDPPCSKDLCSEDRCKSHPACQGTGNCKNDSDCGQDEECDGSTGKCKAKSTTCTKADCGEARCQNDPVCKCTEDKDCNAGEICEKASGICRAGQRCQNDSECPPNHTCDANNTCIIKPCTSADCKEDRCKNDPICNDPNQAPLLLFVKPSVGPTAGGTKITLSGERFKTGATVTFGTSQATNVNVVSATTIECDSPAGSTGYVDVTVTNTDGKTSTFPRAYRYDDKIASGPTVSTVTPSTGDIKGGESVKVEGANFKSGATVMFGNKAATNVNVVSGTEITCDTPANNAGKVGVTVTNSDGTKDTLIDGYTYVEKNPKADWARIYSSLTLSGSAGANLGPVTCQVYDAALNTGSTGATNGLKAEVGYGPKGSQPDTWAAGNWKAMNFVKDVGNNDEYAGTFSIATAGAYNFACRFSVDGGQNWLYADGDAQGTNNGYAPADAGEVTIIDSSTLSLVGVEPAFGLAKGGNVITLKGGGFQSGITVTIDGNAGTNVNVISKTELQVTTPAGSVGAKKNISISYQGTNKTLTGAFTYTGDAAKIGWCKLQWPPTMPNTQGGVAAPTAGNPSPTVYGQVWKDQVTNQQGVGQGIVGQVGYGPVGTNPATDPAWRWFPMTFNVDKGNNDEFSGSFTPDKKGTFHYAVRFSDDNGVNFWYCDTDGNTPPATFNSSKAGSATVQ
;
A
#
# COMPACT_ATOMS: atom_id res chain seq x y z
N MET A 1 18.08 -53.19 48.54
CA MET A 1 17.97 -53.94 47.27
C MET A 1 18.87 -53.24 46.26
N ASP A 2 20.19 -53.16 46.52
CA ASP A 2 21.18 -54.26 46.45
C ASP A 2 21.46 -54.66 44.99
N ALA A 3 22.69 -54.82 44.52
CA ALA A 3 24.05 -54.46 45.00
C ALA A 3 24.99 -54.69 43.75
N LYS A 4 26.28 -54.36 43.66
CA LYS A 4 27.32 -53.79 44.55
C LYS A 4 28.56 -53.47 43.67
N SER A 5 29.41 -52.51 44.07
CA SER A 5 30.91 -52.53 44.05
C SER A 5 31.70 -53.12 42.84
N ALA A 6 32.83 -52.64 42.33
CA ALA A 6 33.93 -51.76 42.81
C ALA A 6 35.14 -51.94 41.83
N LEU A 7 36.33 -51.32 41.88
CA LEU A 7 37.00 -50.25 42.66
C LEU A 7 38.24 -49.75 41.86
N GLU A 8 38.84 -48.62 42.28
CA GLU A 8 40.30 -48.29 42.16
C GLU A 8 40.98 -48.19 40.77
N SER A 9 42.18 -47.62 40.59
CA SER A 9 42.92 -46.44 41.12
C SER A 9 44.22 -46.36 40.28
N LEU A 10 44.86 -45.24 39.89
CA LEU A 10 45.70 -44.28 40.65
C LEU A 10 46.45 -43.40 39.61
N GLN A 11 46.87 -42.19 40.01
CA GLN A 11 47.80 -41.27 39.28
C GLN A 11 49.30 -41.65 39.55
N PRO A 12 50.40 -40.95 39.09
CA PRO A 12 50.51 -39.53 38.65
C PRO A 12 51.58 -39.11 37.57
N CYS A 13 51.58 -37.81 37.22
CA CYS A 13 52.73 -36.88 36.90
C CYS A 13 53.82 -37.28 35.83
N THR A 14 54.48 -36.43 35.00
CA THR A 14 54.89 -34.98 34.98
C THR A 14 55.65 -34.71 33.63
N THR A 15 55.94 -33.54 32.99
CA THR A 15 55.67 -32.07 33.16
C THR A 15 56.06 -31.25 31.86
N TYR A 16 55.86 -29.91 31.89
CA TYR A 16 56.62 -28.78 31.25
C TYR A 16 56.45 -28.37 29.75
N PHE A 17 55.63 -27.31 29.51
CA PHE A 17 55.70 -26.12 28.59
C PHE A 17 56.14 -26.26 27.08
N PHE A 18 55.69 -25.45 26.10
CA PHE A 18 55.07 -24.10 26.06
C PHE A 18 54.25 -23.87 24.74
N LEU A 19 53.26 -22.95 24.77
CA LEU A 19 52.67 -22.15 23.66
C LEU A 19 51.51 -22.70 22.76
N HIS A 20 50.56 -21.77 22.50
CA HIS A 20 49.48 -21.68 21.49
C HIS A 20 48.04 -22.24 21.74
N ARG A 21 47.11 -21.28 21.79
CA ARG A 21 45.70 -21.22 21.28
C ARG A 21 44.58 -22.18 21.78
N ILE A 22 43.44 -21.52 22.08
CA ILE A 22 42.05 -21.86 21.71
C ILE A 22 41.15 -22.72 22.66
N LEU A 23 40.06 -22.06 23.10
CA LEU A 23 38.67 -22.50 23.39
C LEU A 23 38.25 -23.36 24.64
N VAL A 24 37.20 -22.83 25.28
CA VAL A 24 36.13 -23.40 26.16
C VAL A 24 36.45 -24.29 27.38
N ARG A 25 36.15 -23.80 28.59
CA ARG A 25 34.92 -24.12 29.37
C ARG A 25 35.02 -23.70 30.84
N SER A 26 34.11 -22.85 31.29
CA SER A 26 33.70 -22.82 32.70
C SER A 26 32.69 -23.95 32.97
N GLN A 27 33.08 -24.89 33.81
CA GLN A 27 32.16 -25.58 34.72
C GLN A 27 31.95 -24.63 35.95
N MET A 28 31.12 -24.86 36.97
CA MET A 28 30.47 -26.06 37.49
C MET A 28 29.39 -25.63 38.54
N MET A 29 28.67 -26.59 39.13
CA MET A 29 27.97 -26.51 40.44
C MET A 29 26.60 -25.80 40.48
N TYR A 30 25.61 -26.22 41.29
CA TYR A 30 25.27 -27.53 41.89
C TYR A 30 23.85 -27.46 42.51
N ARG A 31 23.15 -28.60 42.57
CA ARG A 31 22.21 -29.04 43.64
C ARG A 31 20.76 -28.49 43.74
N ASN A 32 19.86 -29.46 43.88
CA ASN A 32 18.45 -29.35 44.29
C ASN A 32 18.28 -28.82 45.73
N PHE A 33 17.14 -28.17 46.00
CA PHE A 33 16.36 -28.44 47.22
C PHE A 33 14.87 -28.10 47.02
N VAL A 34 13.97 -28.93 47.57
CA VAL A 34 12.51 -28.74 47.60
C VAL A 34 12.11 -28.22 48.97
N PHE A 35 11.17 -27.27 49.04
CA PHE A 35 10.28 -27.15 50.22
C PHE A 35 8.90 -26.61 49.84
N VAL A 36 7.90 -26.98 50.64
CA VAL A 36 6.45 -26.85 50.40
C VAL A 36 5.82 -26.18 51.64
N CYS A 37 4.62 -25.57 51.48
CA CYS A 37 3.74 -25.05 52.56
C CYS A 37 4.24 -23.77 53.30
N SER A 38 3.41 -22.92 53.91
CA SER A 38 1.95 -22.65 53.79
C SER A 38 1.53 -21.47 54.70
N VAL A 39 0.36 -20.87 54.41
CA VAL A 39 -0.62 -20.31 55.39
C VAL A 39 -0.35 -18.93 56.09
N LEU A 40 -1.16 -17.94 55.66
CA LEU A 40 -1.99 -16.94 56.38
C LEU A 40 -1.44 -16.03 57.51
N PHE A 41 -1.76 -14.72 57.47
CA PHE A 41 -2.89 -14.03 58.17
C PHE A 41 -2.60 -12.57 58.62
N PHE A 42 -3.59 -11.66 58.45
CA PHE A 42 -3.73 -10.28 59.01
C PHE A 42 -2.67 -9.22 58.58
N GLY A 43 -2.99 -7.91 58.49
CA GLY A 43 -4.23 -7.18 58.79
C GLY A 43 -4.24 -5.76 58.16
N ALA A 44 -5.31 -4.99 58.38
CA ALA A 44 -5.63 -3.75 57.64
C ALA A 44 -5.12 -2.42 58.26
N LEU A 45 -5.53 -1.31 57.60
CA LEU A 45 -5.44 0.15 57.90
C LEU A 45 -4.37 0.93 57.12
N TRP A 46 -4.56 2.17 56.62
CA TRP A 46 -5.69 3.08 56.29
C TRP A 46 -5.01 4.44 55.87
N LEU A 47 -5.74 5.38 55.26
CA LEU A 47 -5.40 6.81 54.99
C LEU A 47 -4.60 7.21 53.72
N ALA A 48 -5.11 8.28 53.08
CA ALA A 48 -4.62 9.05 51.91
C ALA A 48 -5.53 10.32 51.76
N PRO A 49 -5.37 11.26 50.79
CA PRO A 49 -4.32 11.44 49.78
C PRO A 49 -3.66 12.86 49.85
N ILE A 50 -4.17 13.86 49.09
CA ILE A 50 -3.73 15.27 48.91
C ILE A 50 -2.45 15.43 48.05
N GLY A 51 -2.39 16.27 47.00
CA GLY A 51 -3.43 17.07 46.33
C GLY A 51 -2.86 18.27 45.55
N CYS A 52 -3.50 18.62 44.42
CA CYS A 52 -3.66 19.93 43.72
C CYS A 52 -2.50 20.96 43.58
N SER A 53 -2.44 21.87 42.59
CA SER A 53 -3.02 22.01 41.22
C SER A 53 -2.50 23.34 40.58
N ASN A 54 -2.88 23.64 39.32
CA ASN A 54 -2.82 24.96 38.64
C ASN A 54 -1.43 25.52 38.28
N ASP A 55 -1.22 26.41 37.30
CA ASP A 55 -1.96 26.84 36.07
C ASP A 55 -0.94 27.62 35.18
N GLY A 56 -1.15 27.71 33.86
CA GLY A 56 -0.33 28.55 32.97
C GLY A 56 -0.79 28.48 31.51
N ASP A 57 -1.05 29.64 30.88
CA ASP A 57 -2.08 29.77 29.82
C ASP A 57 -1.63 30.68 28.64
N LYS A 58 -2.19 30.44 27.42
CA LYS A 58 -2.13 31.24 26.16
C LYS A 58 -0.76 31.38 25.45
N GLU A 59 -0.64 31.41 24.11
CA GLU A 59 -1.29 32.29 23.11
C GLU A 59 -1.47 31.71 21.68
N LYS A 60 -2.07 32.50 20.77
CA LYS A 60 -2.43 32.17 19.36
C LYS A 60 -1.80 33.12 18.33
N THR A 61 -1.56 32.64 17.10
CA THR A 61 -1.54 33.37 15.81
C THR A 61 -1.66 32.30 14.68
N ASN A 62 -2.51 32.33 13.62
CA ASN A 62 -2.85 33.33 12.57
C ASN A 62 -1.60 33.80 11.79
N GLN A 63 -1.50 33.89 10.44
CA GLN A 63 -2.36 33.69 9.24
C GLN A 63 -1.40 33.30 8.06
N GLU A 64 -1.67 33.19 6.74
CA GLU A 64 -2.74 33.66 5.83
C GLU A 64 -2.95 32.66 4.65
N LYS A 65 -3.12 33.11 3.38
CA LYS A 65 -3.59 32.32 2.21
C LYS A 65 -3.39 33.05 0.85
N VAL A 66 -2.81 32.40 -0.18
CA VAL A 66 -2.80 32.77 -1.64
C VAL A 66 -2.53 31.45 -2.43
N ILE A 67 -3.23 30.90 -3.45
CA ILE A 67 -4.09 31.30 -4.60
C ILE A 67 -3.38 31.26 -5.97
N GLU A 68 -3.84 30.34 -6.85
CA GLU A 68 -3.74 30.25 -8.35
C GLU A 68 -2.32 30.22 -9.00
N ASP A 69 -2.06 29.68 -10.20
CA ASP A 69 -2.85 29.09 -11.31
C ASP A 69 -1.97 27.97 -11.97
N GLY A 70 -2.45 26.88 -12.58
CA GLY A 70 -3.00 26.84 -13.94
C GLY A 70 -1.98 26.30 -14.97
N GLY A 71 -2.15 25.08 -15.50
CA GLY A 71 -1.21 24.50 -16.49
C GLY A 71 -1.48 23.04 -16.90
N ASN A 72 -2.47 22.82 -17.77
CA ASN A 72 -2.87 21.49 -18.24
C ASN A 72 -2.29 21.17 -19.64
N THR A 73 -1.61 20.04 -19.81
CA THR A 73 -1.37 19.42 -21.13
C THR A 73 -1.50 17.90 -21.08
N GLU A 74 -2.68 17.43 -21.49
CA GLU A 74 -2.86 16.13 -22.17
C GLU A 74 -1.98 16.05 -23.44
N LYS A 75 -1.63 14.91 -24.05
CA LYS A 75 -1.97 13.48 -23.89
C LYS A 75 -0.83 12.65 -24.51
N PRO A 76 -0.61 11.37 -24.14
CA PRO A 76 -1.44 10.28 -24.69
C PRO A 76 -1.72 9.17 -23.65
N ALA A 77 -1.82 7.91 -24.09
CA ALA A 77 -1.82 6.70 -23.28
C ALA A 77 -1.16 5.56 -24.09
N THR A 78 -0.45 4.66 -23.40
CA THR A 78 0.00 3.35 -23.91
C THR A 78 -0.10 2.35 -22.78
N ASP A 79 -0.60 1.15 -23.09
CA ASP A 79 -1.00 0.15 -22.10
C ASP A 79 0.18 -0.42 -21.30
N ASP A 80 0.03 -0.53 -19.97
CA ASP A 80 0.95 -1.23 -19.08
C ASP A 80 0.18 -2.12 -18.08
N PRO A 81 0.32 -3.47 -18.15
CA PRO A 81 -0.36 -4.39 -17.24
C PRO A 81 0.46 -4.63 -15.96
N GLY A 82 0.48 -3.67 -15.03
CA GLY A 82 1.40 -3.75 -13.88
C GLY A 82 1.09 -2.92 -12.62
N THR A 83 -0.12 -2.40 -12.41
CA THR A 83 -0.42 -1.61 -11.19
C THR A 83 -0.51 -2.49 -9.94
N GLY A 84 0.62 -2.70 -9.26
CA GLY A 84 0.73 -3.63 -8.13
C GLY A 84 1.66 -3.21 -6.98
N ASP A 85 2.27 -2.02 -7.01
CA ASP A 85 2.87 -1.42 -5.81
C ASP A 85 2.99 0.12 -5.95
N LYS A 86 2.19 0.85 -5.15
CA LYS A 86 2.34 2.30 -4.88
C LYS A 86 1.94 2.59 -3.44
N THR A 87 2.46 1.80 -2.50
CA THR A 87 2.23 1.95 -1.05
C THR A 87 3.50 2.34 -0.28
N THR A 88 4.33 3.18 -0.88
CA THR A 88 5.60 3.71 -0.32
C THR A 88 5.43 4.90 0.63
N SER A 89 4.21 5.38 0.88
CA SER A 89 3.94 6.69 1.50
C SER A 89 4.29 6.83 2.99
N ASN A 90 4.84 5.81 3.66
CA ASN A 90 5.16 5.83 5.09
C ASN A 90 6.34 4.93 5.52
N TRP A 91 7.38 4.78 4.69
CA TRP A 91 8.66 4.24 5.19
C TRP A 91 9.36 5.30 6.08
N THR A 92 8.89 5.41 7.32
CA THR A 92 9.53 6.20 8.38
C THR A 92 10.45 5.27 9.19
N PRO A 93 11.66 5.73 9.59
CA PRO A 93 12.58 4.91 10.37
C PRO A 93 11.91 4.39 11.66
N PRO A 94 11.85 3.07 11.90
CA PRO A 94 11.32 2.54 13.15
C PRO A 94 12.15 3.04 14.34
N ALA A 95 11.51 3.31 15.48
CA ALA A 95 12.19 3.87 16.64
C ALA A 95 13.42 3.02 17.06
N GLY A 96 14.56 3.69 17.26
CA GLY A 96 15.82 3.02 17.61
C GLY A 96 16.53 2.30 16.46
N HIS A 97 16.16 2.57 15.20
CA HIS A 97 16.88 2.08 14.03
C HIS A 97 17.72 3.18 13.38
N ALA A 98 18.87 2.81 12.83
CA ALA A 98 19.61 3.63 11.87
C ALA A 98 19.08 3.36 10.46
N ALA A 99 19.22 4.32 9.56
CA ALA A 99 18.95 4.11 8.13
C ALA A 99 20.27 3.79 7.42
N ILE A 100 20.26 2.80 6.52
CA ILE A 100 21.39 2.52 5.64
C ILE A 100 21.00 2.88 4.20
N GLU A 101 21.78 3.75 3.59
CA GLU A 101 21.64 4.17 2.18
C GLU A 101 22.67 3.40 1.33
N LEU A 102 22.22 2.70 0.28
CA LEU A 102 23.08 2.15 -0.78
C LEU A 102 22.69 2.77 -2.13
N VAL A 103 23.70 3.04 -2.97
CA VAL A 103 23.54 3.59 -4.32
C VAL A 103 24.44 2.85 -5.32
N VAL A 104 23.91 2.57 -6.52
CA VAL A 104 24.61 1.98 -7.66
C VAL A 104 24.34 2.82 -8.91
N ASP A 105 25.37 3.50 -9.42
CA ASP A 105 25.28 4.33 -10.62
C ASP A 105 25.51 3.50 -11.90
N ASP A 106 24.51 3.39 -12.77
CA ASP A 106 24.61 2.75 -14.10
C ASP A 106 24.45 3.76 -15.26
N THR A 107 24.64 5.07 -15.00
CA THR A 107 24.52 6.14 -16.01
C THR A 107 25.36 5.89 -17.26
N ALA A 108 26.47 5.16 -17.09
CA ALA A 108 27.43 4.84 -18.13
C ALA A 108 26.97 3.75 -19.14
N ASN A 109 26.11 2.81 -18.73
CA ASN A 109 25.64 1.71 -19.59
C ASN A 109 24.13 1.71 -19.81
N LYS A 110 23.33 2.23 -18.86
CA LYS A 110 21.86 2.29 -18.93
C LYS A 110 21.22 0.94 -19.25
N THR A 111 21.73 -0.09 -18.58
CA THR A 111 21.42 -1.50 -18.82
C THR A 111 20.34 -2.02 -17.88
N TYR A 112 20.29 -1.51 -16.64
CA TYR A 112 19.34 -1.94 -15.62
C TYR A 112 18.09 -1.05 -15.53
N LYS A 113 17.09 -1.56 -14.82
CA LYS A 113 15.81 -0.92 -14.46
C LYS A 113 15.46 -1.29 -13.01
N ASP A 114 14.41 -0.69 -12.47
CA ASP A 114 13.91 -0.96 -11.12
C ASP A 114 13.85 -2.45 -10.80
N LYS A 115 14.37 -2.81 -9.62
CA LYS A 115 14.40 -4.18 -9.07
C LYS A 115 15.29 -5.17 -9.84
N GLN A 116 15.96 -4.78 -10.93
CA GLN A 116 16.96 -5.63 -11.59
C GLN A 116 18.30 -5.64 -10.84
N LEU A 117 18.60 -4.60 -10.05
CA LEU A 117 19.73 -4.57 -9.12
C LEU A 117 19.28 -4.88 -7.70
N VAL A 118 20.09 -5.67 -6.99
CA VAL A 118 19.70 -6.30 -5.72
C VAL A 118 20.88 -6.29 -4.73
N TRP A 119 20.64 -5.76 -3.53
CA TRP A 119 21.64 -5.68 -2.46
C TRP A 119 21.77 -7.03 -1.73
N ASN A 120 22.94 -7.67 -1.77
CA ASN A 120 23.18 -8.91 -1.03
C ASN A 120 24.28 -8.71 0.03
N GLY A 121 24.19 -9.37 1.19
CA GLY A 121 25.11 -9.14 2.30
C GLY A 121 25.03 -10.16 3.44
N SER A 122 25.80 -9.88 4.49
CA SER A 122 25.76 -10.58 5.77
C SER A 122 24.53 -10.17 6.60
N PHE A 123 23.35 -10.20 5.98
CA PHE A 123 22.08 -9.79 6.58
C PHE A 123 20.88 -10.59 6.06
N VAL A 124 19.79 -10.59 6.82
CA VAL A 124 18.45 -11.00 6.39
C VAL A 124 17.62 -9.73 6.17
N TYR A 125 16.93 -9.63 5.04
CA TYR A 125 16.03 -8.52 4.74
C TYR A 125 14.56 -8.92 4.96
N ASP A 126 13.85 -8.07 5.69
CA ASP A 126 12.41 -8.11 5.86
C ASP A 126 11.77 -7.04 4.98
N LYS A 127 11.26 -7.47 3.83
CA LYS A 127 10.60 -6.62 2.84
C LYS A 127 9.32 -5.94 3.35
N ASP A 128 8.63 -6.52 4.33
CA ASP A 128 7.36 -6.00 4.83
C ASP A 128 7.60 -4.88 5.86
N LYS A 129 8.81 -4.79 6.42
CA LYS A 129 9.25 -3.72 7.32
C LYS A 129 10.31 -2.79 6.73
N ASN A 130 10.81 -3.10 5.53
CA ASN A 130 12.00 -2.49 4.93
C ASN A 130 13.20 -2.45 5.91
N THR A 131 13.45 -3.58 6.60
CA THR A 131 14.52 -3.69 7.61
C THR A 131 15.52 -4.78 7.29
N VAL A 132 16.79 -4.55 7.66
CA VAL A 132 17.85 -5.59 7.63
C VAL A 132 18.32 -5.93 9.04
N GLU A 133 18.53 -7.23 9.29
CA GLU A 133 19.11 -7.76 10.53
C GLU A 133 20.41 -8.52 10.25
N TYR A 134 21.40 -8.41 11.13
CA TYR A 134 22.72 -9.04 10.93
C TYR A 134 22.64 -10.57 10.89
N ALA A 135 23.26 -11.16 9.88
CA ALA A 135 23.39 -12.60 9.72
C ALA A 135 24.87 -13.02 9.78
N SER A 136 25.21 -13.95 10.68
CA SER A 136 26.56 -14.50 10.81
C SER A 136 26.98 -15.42 9.65
N ALA A 137 26.09 -15.65 8.69
CA ALA A 137 26.36 -16.27 7.40
C ALA A 137 25.62 -15.45 6.31
N TRP A 138 26.35 -14.96 5.30
CA TRP A 138 25.76 -14.41 4.08
C TRP A 138 24.81 -15.46 3.46
N GLN A 139 23.69 -15.01 2.89
CA GLN A 139 22.66 -15.90 2.34
C GLN A 139 23.00 -16.27 0.88
N PRO A 140 23.15 -17.57 0.52
CA PRO A 140 23.69 -17.95 -0.80
C PRO A 140 22.80 -17.60 -2.00
N THR A 141 21.48 -17.68 -1.85
CA THR A 141 20.46 -17.39 -2.87
C THR A 141 19.11 -17.07 -2.23
N ASP A 142 18.68 -17.85 -1.23
CA ASP A 142 17.26 -17.94 -0.88
C ASP A 142 16.83 -16.95 0.20
N GLY A 143 16.64 -15.70 -0.21
CA GLY A 143 15.92 -14.70 0.56
C GLY A 143 15.33 -13.61 -0.35
N PRO A 144 14.26 -12.90 0.08
CA PRO A 144 14.05 -11.57 -0.45
C PRO A 144 15.27 -10.72 -0.04
N PHE A 145 15.93 -10.13 -1.01
CA PHE A 145 16.99 -9.14 -0.81
C PHE A 145 16.42 -7.74 -1.10
N PRO A 146 16.97 -6.63 -0.58
CA PRO A 146 16.54 -5.29 -0.95
C PRO A 146 16.78 -5.04 -2.45
N PRO A 147 15.73 -4.85 -3.27
CA PRO A 147 15.90 -4.37 -4.62
C PRO A 147 16.29 -2.87 -4.60
N LEU A 148 17.03 -2.43 -5.61
CA LEU A 148 17.35 -1.03 -5.84
C LEU A 148 16.43 -0.46 -6.93
N TYR A 149 16.21 0.85 -6.89
CA TYR A 149 15.23 1.58 -7.70
C TYR A 149 15.80 2.90 -8.22
N ASP A 150 15.30 3.35 -9.36
CA ASP A 150 15.52 4.67 -9.96
C ASP A 150 14.15 5.42 -9.99
N ASP A 151 13.41 5.31 -8.87
CA ASP A 151 12.03 5.77 -8.71
C ASP A 151 11.88 7.04 -7.85
N GLY A 152 13.01 7.64 -7.44
CA GLY A 152 13.09 8.88 -6.70
C GLY A 152 13.24 8.70 -5.19
N PRO A 153 13.33 9.82 -4.45
CA PRO A 153 13.75 9.77 -3.06
C PRO A 153 12.62 9.33 -2.12
N ILE A 154 12.99 8.64 -1.05
CA ILE A 154 12.09 8.04 -0.07
C ILE A 154 11.18 9.05 0.64
N ASP A 155 11.62 10.30 0.81
CA ASP A 155 10.81 11.40 1.37
C ASP A 155 9.68 11.89 0.44
N LYS A 156 9.66 11.41 -0.82
CA LYS A 156 8.63 11.69 -1.82
C LYS A 156 7.90 10.43 -2.31
N GLY A 157 8.14 9.29 -1.65
CA GLY A 157 7.49 8.02 -1.98
C GLY A 157 8.17 7.20 -3.08
N GLY A 158 9.44 7.43 -3.39
CA GLY A 158 10.29 6.42 -4.01
C GLY A 158 11.02 5.58 -2.95
N HIS A 159 12.16 5.00 -3.31
CA HIS A 159 12.97 4.13 -2.44
C HIS A 159 14.40 4.64 -2.21
N GLU A 160 14.81 5.69 -2.92
CA GLU A 160 16.19 6.17 -2.94
C GLU A 160 16.54 7.13 -1.79
N PRO A 161 17.84 7.41 -1.55
CA PRO A 161 18.27 8.44 -0.61
C PRO A 161 17.65 9.83 -0.85
N VAL A 162 17.49 10.60 0.23
CA VAL A 162 16.89 11.94 0.17
C VAL A 162 17.70 12.85 -0.76
N GLY A 163 17.06 13.33 -1.83
CA GLY A 163 17.68 14.18 -2.85
C GLY A 163 17.99 13.49 -4.18
N ALA A 164 17.72 12.20 -4.32
CA ALA A 164 17.79 11.46 -5.59
C ALA A 164 16.81 11.97 -6.67
N THR A 165 17.02 11.55 -7.93
CA THR A 165 16.24 11.97 -9.11
C THR A 165 15.80 10.77 -9.94
N ALA A 166 14.50 10.46 -9.91
CA ALA A 166 13.93 9.35 -10.67
C ALA A 166 14.21 9.42 -12.18
N GLY A 167 14.63 8.29 -12.75
CA GLY A 167 14.94 8.10 -14.16
C GLY A 167 16.36 8.54 -14.57
N ASP A 168 17.27 8.80 -13.62
CA ASP A 168 18.64 9.25 -13.92
C ASP A 168 19.65 8.10 -14.15
N ASN A 169 19.23 6.85 -13.91
CA ASN A 169 20.01 5.60 -13.96
C ASN A 169 20.96 5.40 -12.77
N ILE A 170 20.74 6.11 -11.66
CA ILE A 170 21.37 5.87 -10.37
C ILE A 170 20.37 5.10 -9.50
N PHE A 171 20.65 3.84 -9.23
CA PHE A 171 19.76 2.96 -8.50
C PHE A 171 20.04 3.02 -7.00
N GLY A 172 19.07 3.45 -6.21
CA GLY A 172 19.17 3.59 -4.75
C GLY A 172 18.28 2.63 -3.96
N ILE A 173 18.61 2.44 -2.69
CA ILE A 173 17.70 1.89 -1.67
C ILE A 173 18.05 2.44 -0.29
N VAL A 174 17.03 2.74 0.51
CA VAL A 174 17.14 3.03 1.94
C VAL A 174 16.47 1.91 2.73
N VAL A 175 17.21 1.25 3.61
CA VAL A 175 16.71 0.20 4.52
C VAL A 175 16.97 0.59 5.98
N TYR A 176 16.24 0.04 6.94
CA TYR A 176 16.47 0.32 8.37
C TYR A 176 17.12 -0.85 9.11
N VAL A 177 18.05 -0.55 10.01
CA VAL A 177 18.75 -1.54 10.83
C VAL A 177 18.61 -1.20 12.29
N LYS A 178 18.24 -2.19 13.11
CA LYS A 178 18.22 -2.01 14.56
C LYS A 178 19.66 -2.01 15.07
N SER A 179 20.11 -0.90 15.65
CA SER A 179 21.44 -0.85 16.27
C SER A 179 21.48 -1.67 17.57
N ASP A 180 22.61 -2.31 17.82
CA ASP A 180 22.86 -3.03 19.06
C ASP A 180 23.20 -2.01 20.17
N SER A 181 22.68 -2.21 21.39
CA SER A 181 22.85 -1.24 22.48
C SER A 181 24.23 -1.28 23.16
N GLU A 182 25.01 -2.35 22.94
CA GLU A 182 26.25 -2.63 23.66
C GLU A 182 27.48 -2.56 22.77
N LYS A 183 27.37 -2.95 21.49
CA LYS A 183 28.47 -3.06 20.52
C LYS A 183 28.09 -2.52 19.13
N ASP A 184 29.11 -2.20 18.34
CA ASP A 184 28.90 -1.88 16.92
C ASP A 184 28.55 -3.15 16.14
N ILE A 185 27.79 -2.99 15.06
CA ILE A 185 27.48 -4.07 14.11
C ILE A 185 28.23 -3.79 12.80
N GLU A 186 29.30 -4.54 12.55
CA GLU A 186 30.00 -4.57 11.25
C GLU A 186 29.34 -5.60 10.32
N PHE A 187 28.86 -5.15 9.16
CA PHE A 187 28.31 -5.96 8.07
C PHE A 187 29.27 -5.97 6.86
N GLU A 188 29.16 -7.00 6.03
CA GLU A 188 29.72 -7.04 4.67
C GLU A 188 28.59 -7.13 3.61
N TYR A 189 28.80 -6.59 2.41
CA TYR A 189 27.81 -6.61 1.33
C TYR A 189 28.40 -6.43 -0.08
N GLY A 190 27.57 -6.67 -1.09
CA GLY A 190 27.77 -6.31 -2.49
C GLY A 190 26.43 -6.25 -3.23
N VAL A 191 26.47 -6.28 -4.56
CA VAL A 191 25.27 -6.18 -5.41
C VAL A 191 25.28 -7.30 -6.44
N ILE A 192 24.10 -7.89 -6.63
CA ILE A 192 23.79 -8.88 -7.67
C ILE A 192 22.70 -8.34 -8.61
N ASN A 193 22.57 -8.92 -9.80
CA ASN A 193 21.45 -8.67 -10.70
C ASN A 193 20.29 -9.67 -10.48
N GLU A 194 19.23 -9.55 -11.28
CA GLU A 194 18.03 -10.39 -11.27
C GLU A 194 18.30 -11.89 -11.55
N ASP A 195 19.37 -12.23 -12.27
CA ASP A 195 19.79 -13.61 -12.53
C ASP A 195 20.68 -14.19 -11.41
N ASN A 196 20.92 -13.41 -10.34
CA ASN A 196 21.91 -13.64 -9.29
C ASN A 196 23.38 -13.53 -9.78
N ASN A 197 23.63 -12.76 -10.84
CA ASN A 197 24.99 -12.46 -11.31
C ASN A 197 25.62 -11.43 -10.37
N TRP A 198 26.84 -11.68 -9.87
CA TRP A 198 27.56 -10.72 -9.04
C TRP A 198 28.14 -9.60 -9.88
N ILE A 199 27.63 -8.38 -9.69
CA ILE A 199 28.11 -7.18 -10.41
C ILE A 199 29.14 -6.39 -9.58
N TRP A 200 29.23 -6.65 -8.27
CA TRP A 200 30.15 -5.95 -7.37
C TRP A 200 31.61 -6.16 -7.75
N GLU A 201 32.39 -5.08 -7.80
CA GLU A 201 33.79 -5.10 -8.21
C GLU A 201 34.76 -4.95 -7.04
N GLY A 202 35.81 -5.78 -7.06
CA GLY A 202 36.83 -5.81 -6.02
C GLY A 202 36.33 -6.43 -4.71
N SER A 203 36.92 -6.01 -3.59
CA SER A 203 36.49 -6.46 -2.26
C SER A 203 35.08 -5.96 -1.89
N ASN A 204 34.34 -6.78 -1.16
CA ASN A 204 33.02 -6.45 -0.61
C ASN A 204 32.99 -5.07 0.05
N GLY A 205 31.86 -4.37 -0.08
CA GLY A 205 31.57 -3.24 0.77
C GLY A 205 31.44 -3.69 2.23
N THR A 206 31.82 -2.82 3.16
CA THR A 206 31.53 -3.02 4.58
C THR A 206 30.79 -1.80 5.12
N VAL A 207 29.79 -2.04 5.95
CA VAL A 207 29.03 -0.98 6.61
C VAL A 207 29.00 -1.25 8.11
N LYS A 208 29.38 -0.24 8.88
CA LYS A 208 29.49 -0.30 10.33
C LYS A 208 28.39 0.54 10.94
N ILE A 209 27.53 -0.10 11.72
CA ILE A 209 26.44 0.54 12.46
C ILE A 209 26.94 0.78 13.89
N PRO A 210 27.18 2.04 14.31
CA PRO A 210 27.61 2.33 15.66
C PRO A 210 26.55 1.91 16.68
N LYS A 211 26.98 1.45 17.84
CA LYS A 211 26.07 1.04 18.91
C LYS A 211 25.06 2.14 19.26
N GLY A 212 23.77 1.77 19.35
CA GLY A 212 22.66 2.68 19.65
C GLY A 212 22.44 3.83 18.66
N SER A 213 23.08 3.84 17.49
CA SER A 213 22.86 4.88 16.47
C SER A 213 21.45 4.81 15.88
N THR A 214 20.91 5.98 15.56
CA THR A 214 19.69 6.18 14.74
C THR A 214 19.98 7.10 13.55
N ASP A 215 21.25 7.19 13.15
CA ASP A 215 21.70 8.11 12.11
C ASP A 215 21.48 7.53 10.70
N ILE A 216 21.66 8.37 9.69
CA ILE A 216 21.76 7.91 8.30
C ILE A 216 23.21 7.49 8.03
N ILE A 217 23.40 6.25 7.60
CA ILE A 217 24.69 5.62 7.36
C ILE A 217 24.78 5.26 5.88
N ARG A 218 25.69 5.93 5.17
CA ARG A 218 25.93 5.64 3.76
C ARG A 218 26.83 4.42 3.62
N ALA A 219 26.27 3.33 3.11
CA ALA A 219 27.07 2.25 2.57
C ALA A 219 27.88 2.81 1.40
N LYS A 220 29.14 2.38 1.26
CA LYS A 220 29.93 2.65 0.05
C LYS A 220 29.18 2.04 -1.14
N GLY A 221 28.72 2.87 -2.07
CA GLY A 221 28.12 2.42 -3.33
C GLY A 221 29.15 1.97 -4.36
N MET A 222 28.70 1.77 -5.60
CA MET A 222 29.56 1.60 -6.77
C MET A 222 29.02 2.39 -7.97
N SER A 223 29.89 2.73 -8.91
CA SER A 223 29.50 3.17 -10.25
C SER A 223 29.92 2.05 -11.20
N ILE A 224 28.98 1.54 -11.99
CA ILE A 224 29.20 0.46 -12.96
C ILE A 224 30.01 1.07 -14.11
N PRO A 225 31.27 0.68 -14.32
CA PRO A 225 32.07 1.27 -15.37
C PRO A 225 31.45 0.98 -16.74
N LYS A 226 31.53 1.95 -17.68
CA LYS A 226 31.12 1.72 -19.08
C LYS A 226 31.77 0.45 -19.62
N HIS A 227 31.07 -0.41 -20.34
CA HIS A 227 31.69 -1.53 -21.07
C HIS A 227 32.88 -1.00 -21.90
N GLY A 228 34.06 -1.58 -21.66
CA GLY A 228 35.34 -1.09 -22.16
C GLY A 228 35.72 -1.68 -23.51
N SER A 229 37.02 -1.79 -23.76
CA SER A 229 37.59 -2.36 -24.98
C SER A 229 38.66 -3.42 -24.73
N ILE A 230 38.95 -3.76 -23.47
CA ILE A 230 40.03 -4.68 -23.11
C ILE A 230 39.46 -6.10 -23.04
N ASN A 231 40.01 -6.98 -23.86
CA ASN A 231 39.65 -8.40 -23.88
C ASN A 231 40.60 -9.18 -22.97
N VAL A 232 40.08 -10.17 -22.22
CA VAL A 232 40.90 -11.05 -21.37
C VAL A 232 40.91 -12.50 -21.86
N LYS A 233 42.05 -13.16 -21.63
CA LYS A 233 42.28 -14.59 -21.83
C LYS A 233 42.70 -15.20 -20.52
N ILE A 234 42.13 -16.34 -20.15
CA ILE A 234 42.48 -17.11 -18.95
C ILE A 234 42.74 -18.55 -19.40
N THR A 235 43.83 -19.15 -18.93
CA THR A 235 44.14 -20.57 -19.20
C THR A 235 44.34 -21.37 -17.91
N MET A 236 44.18 -22.69 -18.04
CA MET A 236 44.63 -23.67 -17.05
C MET A 236 45.43 -24.77 -17.76
N ASP A 237 46.73 -24.83 -17.50
CA ASP A 237 47.59 -25.97 -17.87
C ASP A 237 47.29 -27.14 -16.92
N THR A 238 46.53 -28.11 -17.43
CA THR A 238 46.08 -29.27 -16.66
C THR A 238 47.22 -30.22 -16.25
N SER A 239 48.41 -30.11 -16.86
CA SER A 239 49.58 -30.88 -16.46
C SER A 239 50.15 -30.43 -15.10
N LYS A 240 49.88 -29.18 -14.72
CA LYS A 240 50.35 -28.54 -13.46
C LYS A 240 49.41 -28.74 -12.29
N LEU A 241 48.22 -29.33 -12.50
CA LEU A 241 47.27 -29.60 -11.42
C LEU A 241 47.93 -30.37 -10.27
N THR A 242 47.66 -29.92 -9.05
CA THR A 242 48.30 -30.43 -7.83
C THR A 242 47.31 -31.17 -6.92
N GLY A 243 47.83 -31.94 -5.97
CA GLY A 243 47.03 -32.63 -4.94
C GLY A 243 45.90 -33.49 -5.53
N SER A 244 44.69 -33.35 -4.97
CA SER A 244 43.49 -34.05 -5.42
C SER A 244 42.91 -33.56 -6.75
N PHE A 245 43.44 -32.48 -7.34
CA PHE A 245 42.98 -31.97 -8.64
C PHE A 245 43.66 -32.63 -9.83
N LYS A 246 44.80 -33.30 -9.61
CA LYS A 246 45.52 -33.98 -10.68
C LYS A 246 44.75 -35.24 -11.12
N PRO A 247 44.33 -35.37 -12.40
CA PRO A 247 43.67 -36.58 -12.87
C PRO A 247 44.61 -37.79 -12.81
N SER A 248 44.05 -38.96 -12.50
CA SER A 248 44.80 -40.23 -12.46
C SER A 248 45.22 -40.76 -13.84
N ASP A 249 44.51 -40.32 -14.88
CA ASP A 249 44.80 -40.58 -16.29
C ASP A 249 44.99 -39.24 -17.02
N PRO A 250 46.23 -38.83 -17.36
CA PRO A 250 46.49 -37.57 -18.07
C PRO A 250 45.82 -37.45 -19.44
N SER A 251 45.37 -38.56 -20.04
CA SER A 251 44.65 -38.55 -21.33
C SER A 251 43.15 -38.28 -21.20
N LYS A 252 42.63 -38.11 -19.97
CA LYS A 252 41.22 -37.85 -19.69
C LYS A 252 41.07 -36.62 -18.81
N LEU A 253 41.08 -35.46 -19.44
CA LEU A 253 40.86 -34.21 -18.75
C LEU A 253 39.43 -34.17 -18.15
N PRO A 254 39.28 -33.68 -16.91
CA PRO A 254 37.96 -33.45 -16.33
C PRO A 254 37.26 -32.28 -17.03
N ASN A 255 35.93 -32.19 -16.96
CA ASN A 255 35.27 -30.95 -17.36
C ASN A 255 35.66 -29.85 -16.37
N ILE A 256 36.32 -28.82 -16.88
CA ILE A 256 36.71 -27.62 -16.13
C ILE A 256 35.73 -26.50 -16.50
N TYR A 257 35.28 -25.78 -15.50
CA TYR A 257 34.35 -24.66 -15.67
C TYR A 257 34.95 -23.41 -15.05
N LEU A 258 34.83 -22.29 -15.74
CA LEU A 258 35.18 -20.97 -15.22
C LEU A 258 33.92 -20.29 -14.68
N LYS A 259 34.08 -19.58 -13.56
CA LYS A 259 33.09 -18.73 -12.88
C LYS A 259 33.74 -17.41 -12.50
N GLY A 260 32.98 -16.33 -12.33
CA GLY A 260 33.54 -15.06 -11.87
C GLY A 260 32.57 -13.88 -11.92
N THR A 261 33.13 -12.66 -12.03
CA THR A 261 32.42 -11.38 -12.17
C THR A 261 32.36 -10.86 -13.62
N MET A 262 33.20 -11.38 -14.52
CA MET A 262 33.13 -11.12 -15.98
C MET A 262 32.19 -12.08 -16.71
N THR A 263 32.14 -13.28 -16.15
CA THR A 263 31.04 -14.22 -16.26
C THR A 263 30.15 -13.96 -15.05
N ASN A 264 29.14 -14.78 -14.86
CA ASN A 264 28.47 -14.92 -13.58
C ASN A 264 29.07 -16.11 -12.80
N TRP A 265 28.48 -16.45 -11.64
CA TRP A 265 28.86 -17.65 -10.89
C TRP A 265 28.25 -18.95 -11.46
N TRP A 266 27.55 -18.85 -12.60
CA TRP A 266 27.21 -19.98 -13.45
C TRP A 266 28.47 -20.50 -14.18
N HIS A 267 28.35 -21.69 -14.75
CA HIS A 267 29.48 -22.46 -15.24
C HIS A 267 29.73 -22.28 -16.75
N ILE A 268 30.70 -21.47 -17.15
CA ILE A 268 31.21 -21.54 -18.52
C ILE A 268 32.16 -22.72 -18.62
N GLN A 269 31.76 -23.78 -19.34
CA GLN A 269 32.67 -24.90 -19.59
C GLN A 269 33.78 -24.46 -20.54
N ILE A 270 35.02 -24.59 -20.08
CA ILE A 270 36.21 -24.38 -20.89
C ILE A 270 36.75 -25.74 -21.35
N GLN A 271 37.24 -25.79 -22.58
CA GLN A 271 37.58 -27.03 -23.26
C GLN A 271 38.89 -26.82 -24.03
N ASP A 272 39.71 -27.87 -24.03
CA ASP A 272 40.92 -28.01 -24.83
C ASP A 272 40.47 -28.62 -26.16
N LYS A 273 40.44 -27.79 -27.21
CA LYS A 273 39.68 -28.03 -28.45
C LYS A 273 40.21 -27.31 -29.69
N GLY A 274 41.33 -26.58 -29.60
CA GLY A 274 41.92 -25.79 -30.69
C GLY A 274 40.97 -24.77 -31.32
N SER A 275 39.94 -24.37 -30.57
CA SER A 275 38.88 -23.47 -31.00
C SER A 275 38.29 -22.80 -29.75
N ARG A 276 37.90 -21.53 -29.89
CA ARG A 276 37.54 -20.61 -28.80
C ARG A 276 38.69 -20.14 -27.88
N GLY A 277 39.78 -19.71 -28.51
CA GLY A 277 40.90 -19.04 -27.83
C GLY A 277 42.04 -19.94 -27.36
N ASP A 278 41.83 -21.25 -27.40
CA ASP A 278 42.88 -22.27 -27.38
C ASP A 278 43.40 -22.47 -28.83
N ASP A 279 44.72 -22.41 -29.01
CA ASP A 279 45.39 -22.51 -30.30
C ASP A 279 45.62 -23.97 -30.76
N LYS A 280 45.47 -24.97 -29.88
CA LYS A 280 45.81 -26.37 -30.17
C LYS A 280 45.08 -27.40 -29.31
N ALA A 281 44.15 -28.12 -29.93
CA ALA A 281 43.42 -29.22 -29.32
C ALA A 281 44.30 -30.36 -28.77
N ASP A 282 43.83 -30.93 -27.67
CA ASP A 282 44.36 -32.07 -26.91
C ASP A 282 45.81 -31.85 -26.42
N ASP A 283 46.20 -30.61 -26.10
CA ASP A 283 47.56 -30.28 -25.61
C ASP A 283 47.69 -30.15 -24.09
N GLY A 284 46.57 -30.13 -23.37
CA GLY A 284 46.47 -30.03 -21.92
C GLY A 284 46.08 -28.63 -21.42
N ILE A 285 45.90 -27.63 -22.29
CA ILE A 285 45.62 -26.24 -21.89
C ILE A 285 44.16 -25.86 -22.21
N VAL A 286 43.29 -25.86 -21.20
CA VAL A 286 41.93 -25.32 -21.37
C VAL A 286 41.96 -23.79 -21.33
N THR A 287 41.24 -23.15 -22.25
CA THR A 287 41.28 -21.69 -22.42
C THR A 287 39.90 -21.05 -22.41
N TYR A 288 39.82 -19.84 -21.85
CA TYR A 288 38.71 -18.90 -21.93
C TYR A 288 39.19 -17.60 -22.58
N VAL A 289 38.44 -17.08 -23.54
CA VAL A 289 38.66 -15.76 -24.15
C VAL A 289 37.34 -14.98 -24.11
N GLN A 290 37.30 -13.86 -23.39
CA GLN A 290 36.06 -13.17 -23.05
C GLN A 290 35.23 -12.76 -24.27
N LYS A 291 35.86 -12.21 -25.32
CA LYS A 291 35.17 -11.79 -26.55
C LYS A 291 34.36 -12.89 -27.24
N GLU A 292 34.69 -14.16 -27.01
CA GLU A 292 33.98 -15.31 -27.62
C GLU A 292 32.73 -15.76 -26.84
N TYR A 293 32.42 -15.07 -25.73
CA TYR A 293 31.27 -15.36 -24.88
C TYR A 293 30.36 -14.15 -24.65
N LEU A 294 30.62 -12.98 -25.27
CA LEU A 294 29.86 -11.74 -25.00
C LEU A 294 28.34 -11.87 -25.22
N ASP A 295 27.92 -12.68 -26.20
CA ASP A 295 26.49 -12.93 -26.48
C ASP A 295 25.74 -13.69 -25.35
N TYR A 296 26.44 -14.16 -24.31
CA TYR A 296 25.87 -15.00 -23.25
C TYR A 296 25.03 -14.21 -22.22
N SER A 297 25.23 -12.90 -22.10
CA SER A 297 24.44 -12.02 -21.22
C SER A 297 24.56 -10.56 -21.65
N PRO A 298 23.48 -9.75 -21.63
CA PRO A 298 23.54 -8.33 -21.98
C PRO A 298 24.42 -7.50 -21.01
N HIS A 299 24.71 -8.05 -19.83
CA HIS A 299 25.56 -7.46 -18.81
C HIS A 299 27.05 -7.79 -19.00
N MET A 300 27.41 -8.57 -20.03
CA MET A 300 28.80 -8.91 -20.36
C MET A 300 29.33 -7.98 -21.44
N GLY A 301 30.31 -7.15 -21.06
CA GLY A 301 31.10 -6.33 -21.97
C GLY A 301 32.59 -6.55 -21.78
N LEU A 302 33.39 -6.12 -22.76
CA LEU A 302 34.84 -6.02 -22.62
C LEU A 302 35.20 -5.16 -21.40
N LEU A 303 36.35 -5.43 -20.78
CA LEU A 303 36.71 -4.82 -19.50
C LEU A 303 37.31 -3.42 -19.69
N GLN A 304 37.26 -2.63 -18.62
CA GLN A 304 37.98 -1.36 -18.52
C GLN A 304 39.38 -1.54 -17.93
N PHE A 305 40.19 -0.51 -18.12
CA PHE A 305 41.50 -0.39 -17.49
C PHE A 305 41.41 -0.42 -15.96
N LYS A 306 42.30 -1.15 -15.31
CA LYS A 306 42.36 -1.34 -13.85
C LYS A 306 41.09 -1.91 -13.21
N ARG A 307 40.16 -2.46 -14.00
CA ARG A 307 39.00 -3.21 -13.48
C ARG A 307 39.48 -4.44 -12.71
N HIS A 308 38.90 -4.71 -11.54
CA HIS A 308 39.22 -5.91 -10.76
C HIS A 308 38.30 -7.05 -11.20
N MET A 309 38.85 -8.09 -11.83
CA MET A 309 38.09 -9.25 -12.29
C MET A 309 38.39 -10.46 -11.42
N GLN A 310 37.38 -10.93 -10.69
CA GLN A 310 37.47 -12.14 -9.86
C GLN A 310 36.97 -13.36 -10.63
N PHE A 311 37.62 -14.51 -10.44
CA PHE A 311 37.22 -15.78 -11.02
C PHE A 311 37.68 -16.99 -10.19
N VAL A 312 37.13 -18.17 -10.51
CA VAL A 312 37.60 -19.46 -10.00
C VAL A 312 37.29 -20.56 -11.00
N PHE A 313 38.12 -21.60 -11.04
CA PHE A 313 37.84 -22.82 -11.79
C PHE A 313 37.13 -23.86 -10.91
N GLN A 314 36.20 -24.61 -11.49
CA GLN A 314 35.51 -25.71 -10.81
C GLN A 314 35.59 -27.01 -11.64
N PHE A 315 35.77 -28.14 -10.95
CA PHE A 315 35.99 -29.46 -11.54
C PHE A 315 34.83 -30.41 -11.21
N THR A 316 34.07 -30.89 -12.20
CA THR A 316 32.93 -31.79 -11.93
C THR A 316 33.36 -33.18 -11.47
N SER A 317 34.47 -33.71 -11.96
CA SER A 317 34.99 -35.03 -11.58
C SER A 317 35.39 -35.15 -10.10
N ILE A 318 35.54 -34.02 -9.40
CA ILE A 318 35.97 -33.95 -7.99
C ILE A 318 34.82 -33.35 -7.17
N ASN A 319 33.64 -33.96 -7.25
CA ASN A 319 32.41 -33.54 -6.56
C ASN A 319 32.00 -32.06 -6.76
N GLY A 320 32.47 -31.39 -7.83
CA GLY A 320 32.25 -29.94 -8.03
C GLY A 320 33.16 -29.04 -7.19
N ARG A 321 34.35 -29.51 -6.77
CA ARG A 321 35.33 -28.72 -6.00
C ARG A 321 35.89 -27.56 -6.84
N GLU A 322 36.00 -26.39 -6.22
CA GLU A 322 36.71 -25.22 -6.77
C GLU A 322 38.23 -25.38 -6.63
N TYR A 323 39.01 -24.78 -7.52
CA TYR A 323 40.47 -24.92 -7.57
C TYR A 323 41.17 -24.12 -6.45
N LYS A 324 41.00 -24.62 -5.23
CA LYS A 324 41.41 -24.01 -3.96
C LYS A 324 42.18 -25.00 -3.09
N ASP A 325 43.11 -24.48 -2.29
CA ASP A 325 43.86 -25.23 -1.28
C ASP A 325 42.97 -25.60 -0.08
N ASP A 326 43.50 -26.37 0.87
CA ASP A 326 42.73 -26.82 2.05
C ASP A 326 42.43 -25.67 3.05
N ASP A 327 42.98 -24.48 2.82
CA ASP A 327 42.70 -23.23 3.55
C ASP A 327 41.71 -22.31 2.76
N ASP A 328 41.05 -22.85 1.73
CA ASP A 328 40.10 -22.12 0.87
C ASP A 328 40.73 -20.94 0.07
N LYS A 329 42.04 -20.97 -0.20
CA LYS A 329 42.70 -20.02 -1.12
C LYS A 329 42.78 -20.59 -2.52
N ALA A 330 42.49 -19.80 -3.54
CA ALA A 330 42.68 -20.22 -4.93
C ALA A 330 44.13 -20.67 -5.19
N ILE A 331 44.27 -21.71 -6.00
CA ILE A 331 45.56 -22.27 -6.42
C ILE A 331 45.98 -21.58 -7.72
N LYS A 332 47.20 -21.04 -7.78
CA LYS A 332 47.74 -20.38 -8.98
C LYS A 332 48.49 -21.35 -9.90
N GLU A 333 48.93 -22.49 -9.39
CA GLU A 333 49.72 -23.47 -10.11
C GLU A 333 48.91 -24.01 -11.31
N GLY A 334 49.36 -23.69 -12.52
CA GLY A 334 48.68 -24.01 -13.78
C GLY A 334 47.80 -22.88 -14.32
N VAL A 335 47.45 -21.88 -13.52
CA VAL A 335 46.61 -20.75 -13.94
C VAL A 335 47.47 -19.63 -14.50
N GLN A 336 47.09 -19.11 -15.66
CA GLN A 336 47.62 -17.87 -16.21
C GLN A 336 46.48 -17.01 -16.75
N ALA A 337 46.71 -15.71 -16.83
CA ALA A 337 45.77 -14.74 -17.34
C ALA A 337 46.50 -13.67 -18.16
N TRP A 338 45.86 -13.21 -19.23
CA TRP A 338 46.36 -12.16 -20.11
C TRP A 338 45.25 -11.16 -20.43
N ALA A 339 45.64 -9.93 -20.71
CA ALA A 339 44.79 -8.90 -21.27
C ALA A 339 45.37 -8.42 -22.61
N ASP A 340 44.53 -8.36 -23.63
CA ASP A 340 44.81 -7.61 -24.86
C ASP A 340 44.47 -6.15 -24.57
N CYS A 341 45.39 -5.50 -23.85
CA CYS A 341 45.20 -4.14 -23.33
C CYS A 341 44.85 -3.17 -24.46
N ASN A 342 45.58 -3.26 -25.57
CA ASN A 342 45.48 -2.35 -26.70
C ASN A 342 44.41 -2.76 -27.73
N ASN A 343 43.79 -3.93 -27.57
CA ASN A 343 42.92 -4.56 -28.57
C ASN A 343 43.61 -4.66 -29.96
N ASP A 344 44.91 -4.95 -29.94
CA ASP A 344 45.79 -5.08 -31.12
C ASP A 344 46.22 -6.54 -31.34
N GLY A 345 45.75 -7.48 -30.51
CA GLY A 345 46.12 -8.89 -30.49
C GLY A 345 47.35 -9.21 -29.64
N ASN A 346 48.03 -8.21 -29.06
CA ASN A 346 49.21 -8.42 -28.22
C ASN A 346 48.81 -8.66 -26.76
N TRP A 347 48.75 -9.94 -26.40
CA TRP A 347 48.39 -10.40 -25.06
C TRP A 347 49.49 -10.12 -24.03
N VAL A 348 49.19 -9.25 -23.05
CA VAL A 348 50.07 -8.97 -21.90
C VAL A 348 49.66 -9.85 -20.72
N GLU A 349 50.58 -10.61 -20.15
CA GLU A 349 50.31 -11.45 -18.95
C GLU A 349 49.98 -10.58 -17.74
N GLN A 350 49.02 -11.00 -16.92
CA GLN A 350 48.42 -10.23 -15.83
C GLN A 350 48.78 -10.83 -14.47
N THR A 351 49.05 -9.96 -13.48
CA THR A 351 49.31 -10.38 -12.11
C THR A 351 48.06 -11.00 -11.49
N ILE A 352 48.16 -12.26 -11.04
CA ILE A 352 47.14 -12.91 -10.22
C ILE A 352 47.32 -12.52 -8.75
N ILE A 353 46.26 -12.01 -8.13
CA ILE A 353 46.17 -11.60 -6.72
C ILE A 353 45.00 -12.32 -6.01
N TRP A 354 45.01 -12.33 -4.67
CA TRP A 354 44.10 -13.11 -3.82
C TRP A 354 43.11 -12.24 -3.02
N GLU A 355 42.07 -11.72 -3.67
CA GLU A 355 41.00 -11.00 -2.98
C GLU A 355 40.05 -11.94 -2.23
N LYS A 356 39.38 -11.43 -1.19
CA LYS A 356 38.36 -12.19 -0.44
C LYS A 356 37.05 -12.26 -1.23
N ASP A 357 36.36 -13.40 -1.09
CA ASP A 357 35.03 -13.62 -1.65
C ASP A 357 33.90 -12.90 -0.88
N SER A 358 32.69 -12.96 -1.43
CA SER A 358 31.43 -12.46 -0.85
C SER A 358 30.94 -13.23 0.39
N ARG A 359 31.88 -13.73 1.21
CA ARG A 359 31.69 -14.33 2.54
C ARG A 359 32.81 -14.00 3.53
N GLY A 360 33.85 -13.28 3.10
CA GLY A 360 35.01 -12.91 3.93
C GLY A 360 35.94 -14.07 4.31
N ALA A 361 35.65 -15.28 3.81
CA ALA A 361 36.18 -16.55 4.30
C ALA A 361 37.11 -17.27 3.29
N VAL A 362 36.97 -16.99 2.00
CA VAL A 362 37.62 -17.73 0.90
C VAL A 362 38.38 -16.73 0.03
N GLN A 363 39.57 -17.07 -0.49
CA GLN A 363 40.31 -16.18 -1.42
C GLN A 363 40.11 -16.61 -2.87
N ASN A 364 39.56 -15.72 -3.70
CA ASN A 364 39.33 -15.96 -5.13
C ASN A 364 40.52 -15.51 -5.98
N THR A 365 40.70 -16.15 -7.14
CA THR A 365 41.65 -15.68 -8.15
C THR A 365 41.17 -14.35 -8.68
N THR A 366 42.00 -13.32 -8.63
CA THR A 366 41.67 -11.99 -9.15
C THR A 366 42.79 -11.49 -10.04
N ILE A 367 42.46 -10.77 -11.10
CA ILE A 367 43.43 -9.93 -11.81
C ILE A 367 42.97 -8.48 -11.83
N ILE A 368 43.94 -7.56 -11.80
CA ILE A 368 43.72 -6.16 -12.13
C ILE A 368 43.99 -6.01 -13.63
N VAL A 369 43.00 -5.56 -14.39
CA VAL A 369 43.08 -5.53 -15.86
C VAL A 369 44.11 -4.50 -16.32
N CYS A 370 45.15 -4.97 -17.00
CA CYS A 370 46.32 -4.20 -17.43
C CYS A 370 47.10 -3.58 -16.27
N ASP A 371 47.29 -4.37 -15.21
CA ASP A 371 48.12 -4.01 -14.06
C ASP A 371 49.53 -3.58 -14.49
N GLY A 372 50.13 -2.66 -13.72
CA GLY A 372 51.46 -2.12 -13.99
C GLY A 372 51.55 -1.08 -15.13
N GLN A 373 50.51 -0.85 -15.93
CA GLN A 373 50.49 0.29 -16.85
C GLN A 373 50.11 1.60 -16.12
N THR A 374 50.74 2.71 -16.50
CA THR A 374 50.46 4.04 -15.93
C THR A 374 49.15 4.62 -16.45
N ASP A 375 48.92 4.50 -17.75
CA ASP A 375 47.87 5.16 -18.51
C ASP A 375 46.89 4.14 -19.14
N PRO A 376 45.60 4.48 -19.32
CA PRO A 376 44.63 3.55 -19.88
C PRO A 376 44.91 3.24 -21.36
N PRO A 377 44.73 1.99 -21.84
CA PRO A 377 45.02 1.65 -23.22
C PRO A 377 44.24 2.46 -24.24
N CYS A 378 44.84 2.66 -25.41
CA CYS A 378 44.33 3.56 -26.42
C CYS A 378 43.19 2.94 -27.24
N SER A 379 41.97 3.45 -27.03
CA SER A 379 40.75 3.11 -27.78
C SER A 379 40.36 4.23 -28.76
N LYS A 380 39.35 3.99 -29.62
CA LYS A 380 38.82 4.99 -30.58
C LYS A 380 38.42 6.32 -29.92
N ASP A 381 37.91 6.26 -28.69
CA ASP A 381 37.45 7.44 -27.94
C ASP A 381 38.62 8.28 -27.39
N LEU A 382 39.84 7.73 -27.32
CA LEU A 382 41.03 8.37 -26.75
C LEU A 382 42.02 8.91 -27.81
N CYS A 383 41.65 8.86 -29.09
CA CYS A 383 42.55 9.20 -30.21
C CYS A 383 42.91 10.69 -30.34
N SER A 384 42.23 11.55 -29.58
CA SER A 384 42.58 12.97 -29.41
C SER A 384 43.82 13.15 -28.51
N GLU A 385 44.14 12.19 -27.64
CA GLU A 385 45.27 12.25 -26.72
C GLU A 385 46.61 11.97 -27.43
N ASP A 386 47.62 12.81 -27.21
CA ASP A 386 48.93 12.72 -27.90
C ASP A 386 49.58 11.33 -27.80
N ARG A 387 49.45 10.67 -26.65
CA ARG A 387 49.96 9.30 -26.40
C ARG A 387 49.27 8.22 -27.24
N CYS A 388 48.05 8.50 -27.73
CA CYS A 388 47.25 7.56 -28.51
C CYS A 388 47.22 7.88 -30.01
N LYS A 389 47.63 9.08 -30.46
CA LYS A 389 47.65 9.47 -31.89
C LYS A 389 48.47 8.52 -32.78
N SER A 390 49.48 7.84 -32.24
CA SER A 390 50.29 6.85 -32.96
C SER A 390 49.88 5.39 -32.72
N HIS A 391 48.76 5.14 -32.02
CA HIS A 391 48.30 3.80 -31.67
C HIS A 391 47.44 3.17 -32.79
N PRO A 392 47.50 1.86 -33.07
CA PRO A 392 46.71 1.23 -34.15
C PRO A 392 45.18 1.39 -34.03
N ALA A 393 44.63 1.59 -32.83
CA ALA A 393 43.21 1.89 -32.65
C ALA A 393 42.80 3.32 -33.11
N CYS A 394 43.78 4.18 -33.35
CA CYS A 394 43.64 5.64 -33.58
C CYS A 394 44.30 6.12 -34.87
N GLN A 395 45.41 5.50 -35.24
CA GLN A 395 45.83 5.37 -36.62
C GLN A 395 44.82 4.45 -37.32
N GLY A 396 43.71 5.02 -37.80
CA GLY A 396 42.73 4.30 -38.62
C GLY A 396 43.48 3.44 -39.64
N THR A 397 43.27 2.12 -39.57
CA THR A 397 44.25 1.11 -40.03
C THR A 397 44.29 0.93 -41.55
N GLY A 398 44.50 2.02 -42.28
CA GLY A 398 44.89 2.08 -43.69
C GLY A 398 43.99 1.39 -44.72
N ASN A 399 42.82 0.90 -44.29
CA ASN A 399 41.87 0.09 -45.07
C ASN A 399 40.43 0.39 -44.60
N CYS A 400 39.91 1.56 -44.97
CA CYS A 400 38.47 1.74 -45.11
C CYS A 400 37.96 0.80 -46.22
N LYS A 401 36.72 0.34 -46.10
CA LYS A 401 36.01 -0.43 -47.14
C LYS A 401 34.88 0.38 -47.76
N ASN A 402 34.35 1.34 -47.01
CA ASN A 402 33.40 2.35 -47.46
C ASN A 402 33.47 3.61 -46.57
N ASP A 403 32.73 4.64 -46.90
CA ASP A 403 32.74 5.95 -46.22
C ASP A 403 32.34 5.91 -44.74
N SER A 404 31.61 4.88 -44.27
CA SER A 404 31.25 4.75 -42.86
C SER A 404 32.43 4.28 -41.97
N ASP A 405 33.51 3.81 -42.59
CA ASP A 405 34.78 3.53 -41.92
C ASP A 405 35.65 4.79 -41.74
N CYS A 406 35.24 5.93 -42.33
CA CYS A 406 35.98 7.20 -42.36
C CYS A 406 35.34 8.27 -41.48
N GLY A 407 36.08 9.37 -41.23
CA GLY A 407 35.54 10.54 -40.54
C GLY A 407 34.37 11.18 -41.30
N GLN A 408 33.52 11.92 -40.59
CA GLN A 408 32.26 12.46 -41.13
C GLN A 408 32.42 13.23 -42.47
N ASP A 409 33.54 13.92 -42.64
CA ASP A 409 33.88 14.73 -43.83
C ASP A 409 34.83 14.04 -44.85
N GLU A 410 35.12 12.74 -44.68
CA GLU A 410 36.05 11.96 -45.54
C GLU A 410 35.35 10.78 -46.24
N GLU A 411 35.73 10.46 -47.47
CA GLU A 411 35.30 9.26 -48.22
C GLU A 411 36.42 8.23 -48.29
N CYS A 412 36.08 6.97 -48.58
CA CYS A 412 37.07 5.93 -48.75
C CYS A 412 37.70 5.92 -50.15
N ASP A 413 39.02 6.06 -50.22
CA ASP A 413 39.78 5.85 -51.46
C ASP A 413 39.94 4.35 -51.76
N GLY A 414 38.97 3.77 -52.47
CA GLY A 414 38.99 2.36 -52.85
C GLY A 414 40.22 1.90 -53.66
N SER A 415 41.05 2.83 -54.15
CA SER A 415 42.33 2.51 -54.81
C SER A 415 43.52 2.32 -53.86
N THR A 416 43.46 2.90 -52.65
CA THR A 416 44.55 2.84 -51.66
C THR A 416 44.13 2.31 -50.29
N GLY A 417 42.82 2.12 -50.07
CA GLY A 417 42.23 1.74 -48.79
C GLY A 417 42.15 2.89 -47.77
N LYS A 418 42.41 4.15 -48.15
CA LYS A 418 42.59 5.25 -47.18
C LYS A 418 41.50 6.29 -47.28
N CYS A 419 41.11 6.87 -46.15
CA CYS A 419 40.18 7.98 -46.13
C CYS A 419 40.79 9.23 -46.81
N LYS A 420 40.00 9.93 -47.64
CA LYS A 420 40.37 11.14 -48.39
C LYS A 420 39.20 12.15 -48.42
N ALA A 421 39.43 13.38 -48.88
CA ALA A 421 38.36 14.38 -49.01
C ALA A 421 37.33 14.01 -50.13
N LYS A 422 36.06 14.35 -49.88
CA LYS A 422 34.88 13.89 -50.65
C LYS A 422 34.76 14.42 -52.10
N SER A 423 34.18 13.57 -52.97
CA SER A 423 34.13 13.67 -54.44
C SER A 423 32.77 14.11 -54.99
N THR A 424 32.62 14.11 -56.33
CA THR A 424 31.52 14.79 -57.06
C THR A 424 31.06 14.11 -58.37
N THR A 425 31.56 12.93 -58.75
CA THR A 425 31.38 12.36 -60.10
C THR A 425 31.02 10.86 -60.13
N CYS A 426 30.83 10.30 -61.34
CA CYS A 426 30.50 8.89 -61.61
C CYS A 426 31.30 8.33 -62.80
N THR A 427 31.58 7.02 -62.76
CA THR A 427 32.23 6.22 -63.82
C THR A 427 31.63 4.80 -63.84
N LYS A 428 32.12 3.91 -64.74
CA LYS A 428 31.69 2.50 -64.79
C LYS A 428 31.95 1.70 -63.50
N ALA A 429 32.92 2.08 -62.68
CA ALA A 429 33.20 1.39 -61.41
C ALA A 429 32.21 1.80 -60.30
N ASP A 430 31.70 3.03 -60.36
CA ASP A 430 30.83 3.60 -59.32
C ASP A 430 29.36 3.15 -59.44
N CYS A 431 29.02 2.41 -60.50
CA CYS A 431 27.65 2.01 -60.85
C CYS A 431 26.89 1.17 -59.81
N GLY A 432 27.59 0.62 -58.81
CA GLY A 432 26.97 -0.04 -57.66
C GLY A 432 26.43 0.93 -56.60
N GLU A 433 26.95 2.14 -56.53
CA GLU A 433 26.61 3.12 -55.51
C GLU A 433 25.33 3.90 -55.82
N ALA A 434 24.55 4.22 -54.78
CA ALA A 434 23.30 4.96 -54.91
C ALA A 434 23.47 6.33 -55.63
N ARG A 435 24.67 6.94 -55.59
CA ARG A 435 25.00 8.17 -56.36
C ARG A 435 25.01 7.97 -57.88
N CYS A 436 25.31 6.78 -58.38
CA CYS A 436 25.55 6.52 -59.81
C CYS A 436 24.64 5.44 -60.43
N GLN A 437 23.75 4.81 -59.66
CA GLN A 437 22.87 3.72 -60.13
C GLN A 437 21.97 4.07 -61.33
N ASN A 438 21.71 5.35 -61.62
CA ASN A 438 20.94 5.82 -62.78
C ASN A 438 21.79 6.50 -63.86
N ASP A 439 23.13 6.47 -63.74
CA ASP A 439 24.02 7.03 -64.76
C ASP A 439 23.99 6.17 -66.06
N PRO A 440 23.98 6.79 -67.26
CA PRO A 440 23.92 6.06 -68.53
C PRO A 440 25.06 5.07 -68.79
N VAL A 441 26.23 5.21 -68.15
CA VAL A 441 27.42 4.44 -68.52
C VAL A 441 27.39 2.96 -68.09
N CYS A 442 26.39 2.56 -67.30
CA CYS A 442 26.53 1.48 -66.32
C CYS A 442 26.07 0.05 -66.68
N LYS A 443 25.31 -0.18 -67.77
CA LYS A 443 24.39 -1.36 -67.85
C LYS A 443 24.60 -2.25 -69.09
N CYS A 444 24.25 -3.54 -68.96
CA CYS A 444 24.52 -4.60 -69.95
C CYS A 444 23.29 -5.03 -70.77
N THR A 445 23.50 -5.70 -71.90
CA THR A 445 22.47 -6.33 -72.73
C THR A 445 22.75 -7.80 -73.10
N GLU A 446 24.02 -8.20 -73.08
CA GLU A 446 24.48 -9.57 -73.33
C GLU A 446 25.77 -9.86 -72.55
N ASP A 447 26.10 -11.14 -72.32
CA ASP A 447 27.15 -11.54 -71.37
C ASP A 447 28.55 -10.98 -71.68
N LYS A 448 28.83 -10.63 -72.95
CA LYS A 448 30.09 -9.99 -73.37
C LYS A 448 30.23 -8.53 -72.92
N ASP A 449 29.13 -7.89 -72.50
CA ASP A 449 29.12 -6.54 -71.95
C ASP A 449 29.57 -6.53 -70.47
N CYS A 450 29.69 -7.72 -69.87
CA CYS A 450 30.13 -8.01 -68.51
C CYS A 450 31.56 -8.61 -68.49
N ASN A 451 32.20 -8.66 -67.32
CA ASN A 451 33.58 -9.13 -67.21
C ASN A 451 33.70 -10.68 -67.30
N ALA A 452 34.90 -11.17 -67.60
CA ALA A 452 35.18 -12.60 -67.75
C ALA A 452 35.07 -13.38 -66.43
N GLY A 453 33.86 -13.85 -66.12
CA GLY A 453 33.45 -14.43 -64.83
C GLY A 453 32.00 -14.10 -64.46
N GLU A 454 31.36 -13.22 -65.23
CA GLU A 454 29.97 -12.75 -65.07
C GLU A 454 29.02 -13.29 -66.16
N ILE A 455 27.72 -13.20 -65.88
CA ILE A 455 26.61 -13.39 -66.82
C ILE A 455 25.73 -12.13 -66.76
N CYS A 456 25.26 -11.63 -67.90
CA CYS A 456 24.36 -10.47 -67.96
C CYS A 456 22.91 -10.93 -67.71
N GLU A 457 22.29 -10.45 -66.64
CA GLU A 457 20.87 -10.69 -66.40
C GLU A 457 20.02 -9.79 -67.30
N LYS A 458 19.66 -10.31 -68.48
CA LYS A 458 18.98 -9.56 -69.55
C LYS A 458 17.65 -8.90 -69.16
N ALA A 459 17.02 -9.32 -68.06
CA ALA A 459 15.79 -8.71 -67.55
C ALA A 459 16.04 -7.43 -66.72
N SER A 460 17.22 -7.30 -66.09
CA SER A 460 17.60 -6.17 -65.24
C SER A 460 18.68 -5.27 -65.87
N GLY A 461 19.44 -5.79 -66.84
CA GLY A 461 20.57 -5.10 -67.47
C GLY A 461 21.80 -5.01 -66.58
N ILE A 462 21.98 -5.96 -65.66
CA ILE A 462 23.04 -5.97 -64.64
C ILE A 462 23.83 -7.28 -64.70
N CYS A 463 25.14 -7.20 -64.48
CA CYS A 463 26.06 -8.34 -64.46
C CYS A 463 26.03 -9.10 -63.12
N ARG A 464 26.16 -10.43 -63.16
CA ARG A 464 26.18 -11.31 -61.97
C ARG A 464 27.31 -12.35 -62.07
N ALA A 465 28.14 -12.50 -61.04
CA ALA A 465 29.37 -13.28 -61.09
C ALA A 465 29.26 -14.73 -60.54
N GLY A 466 30.21 -15.59 -60.94
CA GLY A 466 30.68 -16.71 -60.11
C GLY A 466 29.90 -18.03 -60.15
N GLN A 467 28.87 -18.19 -60.98
CA GLN A 467 28.03 -19.41 -61.01
C GLN A 467 28.40 -20.44 -62.10
N ARG A 468 29.70 -20.65 -62.38
CA ARG A 468 30.16 -21.74 -63.25
C ARG A 468 31.40 -22.44 -62.71
N CYS A 469 31.41 -23.77 -62.82
CA CYS A 469 32.51 -24.67 -62.45
C CYS A 469 32.70 -25.75 -63.53
N GLN A 470 33.89 -26.35 -63.61
CA GLN A 470 34.15 -27.58 -64.38
C GLN A 470 34.43 -28.80 -63.50
N ASN A 471 34.73 -28.58 -62.23
CA ASN A 471 35.01 -29.60 -61.24
C ASN A 471 34.84 -29.04 -59.82
N ASP A 472 34.84 -29.92 -58.82
CA ASP A 472 34.65 -29.60 -57.41
C ASP A 472 35.64 -28.57 -56.84
N SER A 473 36.87 -28.46 -57.37
CA SER A 473 37.88 -27.53 -56.84
C SER A 473 37.63 -26.06 -57.22
N GLU A 474 36.72 -25.83 -58.18
CA GLU A 474 36.24 -24.51 -58.59
C GLU A 474 34.98 -24.09 -57.82
N CYS A 475 34.44 -24.96 -56.95
CA CYS A 475 33.30 -24.66 -56.11
C CYS A 475 33.72 -24.21 -54.69
N PRO A 476 32.90 -23.39 -54.00
CA PRO A 476 33.13 -23.06 -52.59
C PRO A 476 33.15 -24.31 -51.69
N PRO A 477 33.77 -24.23 -50.50
CA PRO A 477 33.74 -25.32 -49.52
C PRO A 477 32.32 -25.87 -49.29
N ASN A 478 32.25 -27.18 -49.03
CA ASN A 478 31.01 -27.97 -48.86
C ASN A 478 30.10 -28.08 -50.10
N HIS A 479 30.55 -27.63 -51.27
CA HIS A 479 29.85 -27.81 -52.54
C HIS A 479 30.59 -28.81 -53.47
N THR A 480 29.89 -29.26 -54.50
CA THR A 480 30.36 -30.12 -55.59
C THR A 480 29.80 -29.59 -56.91
N CYS A 481 30.54 -29.76 -58.01
CA CYS A 481 30.13 -29.28 -59.32
C CYS A 481 29.16 -30.29 -59.96
N ASP A 482 27.96 -29.84 -60.29
CA ASP A 482 26.93 -30.66 -60.91
C ASP A 482 27.16 -30.89 -62.41
N ALA A 483 26.35 -31.77 -63.00
CA ALA A 483 26.43 -32.10 -64.42
C ALA A 483 26.03 -30.95 -65.38
N ASN A 484 25.55 -29.82 -64.84
CA ASN A 484 25.23 -28.59 -65.58
C ASN A 484 26.30 -27.50 -65.37
N ASN A 485 27.50 -27.87 -64.87
CA ASN A 485 28.61 -26.96 -64.60
C ASN A 485 28.27 -25.89 -63.54
N THR A 486 27.43 -26.24 -62.55
CA THR A 486 26.97 -25.35 -61.46
C THR A 486 27.25 -25.97 -60.09
N CYS A 487 27.62 -25.16 -59.10
CA CYS A 487 27.94 -25.67 -57.76
C CYS A 487 26.68 -25.96 -56.92
N ILE A 488 26.59 -27.16 -56.33
CA ILE A 488 25.50 -27.61 -55.44
C ILE A 488 26.05 -28.16 -54.12
N ILE A 489 25.26 -28.18 -53.04
CA ILE A 489 25.71 -28.63 -51.72
C ILE A 489 25.96 -30.15 -51.72
N LYS A 490 27.08 -30.56 -51.11
CA LYS A 490 27.54 -31.96 -51.04
C LYS A 490 26.75 -32.76 -49.98
N PRO A 491 26.56 -34.09 -50.11
CA PRO A 491 25.79 -34.89 -49.14
C PRO A 491 26.40 -35.05 -47.72
N CYS A 492 25.68 -35.79 -46.87
CA CYS A 492 26.09 -36.32 -45.56
C CYS A 492 26.03 -37.86 -45.54
N THR A 493 26.74 -38.50 -44.62
CA THR A 493 26.78 -39.95 -44.35
C THR A 493 26.89 -40.21 -42.84
N SER A 494 26.83 -41.47 -42.40
CA SER A 494 26.91 -41.84 -40.96
C SER A 494 28.27 -41.52 -40.30
N ALA A 495 29.33 -41.28 -41.07
CA ALA A 495 30.61 -40.80 -40.53
C ALA A 495 30.57 -39.29 -40.21
N ASP A 496 29.72 -38.55 -40.92
CA ASP A 496 29.69 -37.08 -40.93
C ASP A 496 28.79 -36.53 -39.81
N CYS A 497 28.14 -37.39 -39.02
CA CYS A 497 27.33 -37.05 -37.84
C CYS A 497 28.05 -36.25 -36.74
N LYS A 498 29.37 -36.03 -36.88
CA LYS A 498 30.18 -35.18 -35.99
C LYS A 498 30.35 -33.75 -36.53
N GLU A 499 30.02 -33.49 -37.78
CA GLU A 499 30.01 -32.16 -38.39
C GLU A 499 28.68 -31.45 -38.09
N ASP A 500 28.71 -30.16 -37.73
CA ASP A 500 27.49 -29.41 -37.40
C ASP A 500 26.46 -29.38 -38.57
N ARG A 501 26.93 -29.52 -39.81
CA ARG A 501 26.09 -29.62 -41.03
C ARG A 501 25.17 -30.84 -41.03
N CYS A 502 25.57 -31.96 -40.43
CA CYS A 502 24.85 -33.24 -40.49
C CYS A 502 24.26 -33.66 -39.12
N LYS A 503 24.44 -32.84 -38.08
CA LYS A 503 24.12 -33.15 -36.67
C LYS A 503 22.64 -33.43 -36.38
N ASN A 504 21.73 -32.91 -37.21
CA ASN A 504 20.29 -33.12 -37.13
C ASN A 504 19.76 -34.11 -38.17
N ASP A 505 20.64 -34.83 -38.88
CA ASP A 505 20.23 -35.87 -39.84
C ASP A 505 19.66 -37.09 -39.10
N PRO A 506 18.53 -37.68 -39.56
CA PRO A 506 17.93 -38.86 -38.94
C PRO A 506 18.87 -40.06 -38.74
N ILE A 507 19.95 -40.19 -39.51
CA ILE A 507 20.91 -41.29 -39.39
C ILE A 507 21.76 -41.25 -38.10
N CYS A 508 21.81 -40.11 -37.40
CA CYS A 508 22.80 -39.83 -36.36
C CYS A 508 22.39 -40.15 -34.90
N ASN A 509 21.31 -40.92 -34.67
CA ASN A 509 20.64 -41.00 -33.36
C ASN A 509 20.56 -42.43 -32.76
N ASP A 510 20.68 -42.55 -31.44
CA ASP A 510 20.56 -43.81 -30.67
C ASP A 510 19.90 -43.64 -29.28
N PRO A 511 18.86 -44.41 -28.93
CA PRO A 511 18.25 -44.44 -27.58
C PRO A 511 18.90 -45.46 -26.61
N ASN A 512 19.83 -46.31 -27.06
CA ASN A 512 20.46 -47.36 -26.27
C ASN A 512 21.52 -46.85 -25.26
N GLN A 513 21.68 -45.54 -25.14
CA GLN A 513 22.65 -44.90 -24.24
C GLN A 513 22.27 -45.07 -22.75
N ALA A 514 23.27 -45.04 -21.85
CA ALA A 514 23.15 -45.21 -20.39
C ALA A 514 22.86 -43.88 -19.66
N PRO A 515 22.31 -43.86 -18.42
CA PRO A 515 22.14 -42.61 -17.68
C PRO A 515 23.49 -42.00 -17.27
N LEU A 516 23.51 -40.68 -17.09
CA LEU A 516 24.66 -39.92 -16.57
C LEU A 516 24.19 -39.05 -15.40
N LEU A 517 24.65 -39.33 -14.17
CA LEU A 517 24.40 -38.49 -12.99
C LEU A 517 25.54 -37.47 -12.85
N LEU A 518 25.20 -36.16 -12.79
CA LEU A 518 26.17 -35.05 -12.78
C LEU A 518 26.18 -34.26 -11.47
N PHE A 519 25.01 -34.00 -10.89
CA PHE A 519 24.87 -33.17 -9.68
C PHE A 519 23.87 -33.78 -8.69
N VAL A 520 24.10 -33.48 -7.41
CA VAL A 520 23.23 -33.84 -6.27
C VAL A 520 23.08 -32.60 -5.40
N LYS A 521 21.85 -32.14 -5.14
CA LYS A 521 21.60 -30.94 -4.35
C LYS A 521 20.41 -31.13 -3.38
N PRO A 522 20.57 -30.81 -2.08
CA PRO A 522 21.82 -30.57 -1.37
C PRO A 522 22.71 -31.83 -1.34
N SER A 523 24.02 -31.65 -1.20
CA SER A 523 25.00 -32.74 -1.04
C SER A 523 25.27 -33.11 0.43
N VAL A 524 24.42 -32.66 1.35
CA VAL A 524 24.53 -32.91 2.79
C VAL A 524 23.14 -32.95 3.45
N GLY A 525 22.98 -33.73 4.52
CA GLY A 525 21.77 -33.72 5.35
C GLY A 525 21.88 -34.58 6.63
N PRO A 526 20.81 -34.64 7.44
CA PRO A 526 20.76 -35.35 8.73
C PRO A 526 20.90 -36.87 8.57
N THR A 527 21.52 -37.55 9.54
CA THR A 527 21.60 -39.02 9.62
C THR A 527 20.24 -39.72 9.62
N ALA A 528 19.18 -39.05 10.07
CA ALA A 528 17.80 -39.56 9.99
C ALA A 528 17.25 -39.69 8.55
N GLY A 529 17.89 -39.06 7.55
CA GLY A 529 17.37 -38.99 6.18
C GLY A 529 16.23 -37.99 6.03
N GLY A 530 15.41 -38.17 4.98
CA GLY A 530 14.23 -37.37 4.68
C GLY A 530 14.51 -36.04 3.98
N THR A 531 15.73 -35.80 3.52
CA THR A 531 16.07 -34.56 2.80
C THR A 531 15.59 -34.65 1.36
N LYS A 532 14.89 -33.62 0.87
CA LYS A 532 14.54 -33.49 -0.55
C LYS A 532 15.79 -33.20 -1.39
N ILE A 533 16.07 -34.07 -2.35
CA ILE A 533 17.25 -34.04 -3.21
C ILE A 533 16.82 -33.92 -4.67
N THR A 534 17.36 -32.92 -5.36
CA THR A 534 17.35 -32.85 -6.83
C THR A 534 18.65 -33.45 -7.36
N LEU A 535 18.52 -34.40 -8.28
CA LEU A 535 19.60 -34.99 -9.07
C LEU A 535 19.52 -34.44 -10.49
N SER A 536 20.65 -33.97 -11.02
CA SER A 536 20.74 -33.49 -12.41
C SER A 536 21.72 -34.33 -13.22
N GLY A 537 21.46 -34.50 -14.51
CA GLY A 537 22.17 -35.44 -15.35
C GLY A 537 21.68 -35.49 -16.80
N GLU A 538 21.84 -36.64 -17.45
CA GLU A 538 21.36 -36.92 -18.80
C GLU A 538 20.82 -38.36 -18.92
N ARG A 539 19.94 -38.59 -19.90
CA ARG A 539 19.41 -39.90 -20.30
C ARG A 539 18.76 -40.70 -19.16
N PHE A 540 18.22 -40.02 -18.15
CA PHE A 540 17.31 -40.65 -17.19
C PHE A 540 16.05 -41.15 -17.93
N LYS A 541 15.52 -42.29 -17.52
CA LYS A 541 14.36 -42.94 -18.16
C LYS A 541 13.27 -43.14 -17.10
N THR A 542 12.03 -42.76 -17.41
CA THR A 542 10.90 -42.78 -16.46
C THR A 542 10.79 -44.13 -15.74
N GLY A 543 10.68 -44.10 -14.41
CA GLY A 543 10.73 -45.29 -13.55
C GLY A 543 12.14 -45.69 -13.07
N ALA A 544 13.16 -44.86 -13.32
CA ALA A 544 14.49 -45.04 -12.73
C ALA A 544 14.45 -45.05 -11.18
N THR A 545 15.35 -45.80 -10.56
CA THR A 545 15.52 -45.87 -9.10
C THR A 545 16.82 -45.16 -8.66
N VAL A 546 16.87 -44.75 -7.39
CA VAL A 546 18.03 -44.07 -6.79
C VAL A 546 18.44 -44.80 -5.50
N THR A 547 19.74 -44.97 -5.27
CA THR A 547 20.31 -45.45 -3.99
C THR A 547 21.38 -44.51 -3.46
N PHE A 548 21.44 -44.38 -2.13
CA PHE A 548 22.44 -43.65 -1.35
C PHE A 548 23.25 -44.69 -0.57
N GLY A 549 24.46 -44.98 -1.03
CA GLY A 549 25.23 -46.15 -0.63
C GLY A 549 24.43 -47.42 -0.92
N THR A 550 24.15 -48.20 0.13
CA THR A 550 23.32 -49.42 0.06
C THR A 550 21.83 -49.19 0.31
N SER A 551 21.41 -47.97 0.68
CA SER A 551 20.02 -47.66 1.03
C SER A 551 19.27 -47.07 -0.17
N GLN A 552 18.04 -47.52 -0.44
CA GLN A 552 17.24 -46.98 -1.54
C GLN A 552 16.56 -45.66 -1.14
N ALA A 553 16.55 -44.68 -2.04
CA ALA A 553 15.84 -43.42 -1.86
C ALA A 553 14.32 -43.60 -1.95
N THR A 554 13.57 -42.73 -1.27
CA THR A 554 12.11 -42.70 -1.33
C THR A 554 11.61 -41.59 -2.27
N ASN A 555 10.33 -41.65 -2.67
CA ASN A 555 9.68 -40.61 -3.48
C ASN A 555 10.44 -40.21 -4.77
N VAL A 556 11.04 -41.20 -5.45
CA VAL A 556 11.81 -41.00 -6.68
C VAL A 556 10.88 -40.63 -7.84
N ASN A 557 11.01 -39.40 -8.34
CA ASN A 557 10.25 -38.81 -9.44
C ASN A 557 11.20 -38.42 -10.58
N VAL A 558 11.06 -39.03 -11.76
CA VAL A 558 11.87 -38.67 -12.95
C VAL A 558 11.15 -37.54 -13.70
N VAL A 559 11.52 -36.29 -13.38
CA VAL A 559 10.91 -35.08 -13.96
C VAL A 559 11.19 -34.95 -15.46
N SER A 560 12.40 -35.32 -15.89
CA SER A 560 12.82 -35.28 -17.29
C SER A 560 13.96 -36.26 -17.55
N ALA A 561 14.43 -36.35 -18.79
CA ALA A 561 15.66 -37.08 -19.11
C ALA A 561 16.92 -36.49 -18.44
N THR A 562 16.84 -35.31 -17.81
CA THR A 562 17.97 -34.61 -17.18
C THR A 562 17.78 -34.34 -15.68
N THR A 563 16.61 -34.62 -15.11
CA THR A 563 16.29 -34.30 -13.70
C THR A 563 15.51 -35.42 -13.01
N ILE A 564 15.94 -35.80 -11.81
CA ILE A 564 15.22 -36.68 -10.87
C ILE A 564 15.09 -35.96 -9.53
N GLU A 565 13.93 -36.04 -8.89
CA GLU A 565 13.71 -35.63 -7.51
C GLU A 565 13.55 -36.88 -6.63
N CYS A 566 14.07 -36.87 -5.40
CA CYS A 566 13.90 -37.97 -4.45
C CYS A 566 14.14 -37.50 -3.00
N ASP A 567 13.73 -38.30 -2.02
CA ASP A 567 14.05 -38.07 -0.61
C ASP A 567 15.18 -39.02 -0.16
N SER A 568 16.19 -38.49 0.53
CA SER A 568 17.33 -39.29 1.01
C SER A 568 16.90 -40.29 2.09
N PRO A 569 17.42 -41.54 2.09
CA PRO A 569 17.11 -42.51 3.15
C PRO A 569 17.85 -42.18 4.45
N ALA A 570 17.52 -42.88 5.55
CA ALA A 570 18.34 -42.84 6.76
C ALA A 570 19.75 -43.44 6.52
N GLY A 571 20.77 -42.88 7.16
CA GLY A 571 22.18 -43.24 6.94
C GLY A 571 23.09 -42.92 8.12
N SER A 572 24.22 -43.61 8.20
CA SER A 572 25.25 -43.36 9.22
C SER A 572 26.09 -42.13 8.86
N THR A 573 26.57 -41.39 9.86
CA THR A 573 27.43 -40.20 9.68
C THR A 573 28.61 -40.49 8.75
N GLY A 574 28.77 -39.70 7.69
CA GLY A 574 29.80 -39.89 6.67
C GLY A 574 29.30 -39.64 5.25
N TYR A 575 30.20 -39.82 4.27
CA TYR A 575 29.89 -39.69 2.85
C TYR A 575 29.41 -41.03 2.27
N VAL A 576 28.41 -40.97 1.38
CA VAL A 576 27.90 -42.09 0.59
C VAL A 576 27.89 -41.75 -0.90
N ASP A 577 27.99 -42.78 -1.74
CA ASP A 577 27.81 -42.68 -3.19
C ASP A 577 26.32 -42.58 -3.53
N VAL A 578 25.96 -41.89 -4.61
CA VAL A 578 24.57 -41.86 -5.11
C VAL A 578 24.51 -42.54 -6.46
N THR A 579 23.63 -43.52 -6.65
CA THR A 579 23.48 -44.29 -7.90
C THR A 579 22.08 -44.16 -8.46
N VAL A 580 21.96 -43.76 -9.73
CA VAL A 580 20.73 -43.83 -10.53
C VAL A 580 20.75 -45.11 -11.37
N THR A 581 19.64 -45.86 -11.38
CA THR A 581 19.45 -47.05 -12.23
C THR A 581 18.23 -46.84 -13.12
N ASN A 582 18.42 -46.82 -14.44
CA ASN A 582 17.32 -46.76 -15.40
C ASN A 582 16.55 -48.09 -15.47
N THR A 583 15.33 -48.04 -16.01
CA THR A 583 14.47 -49.21 -16.26
C THR A 583 15.05 -50.23 -17.25
N ASP A 584 16.04 -49.85 -18.06
CA ASP A 584 16.83 -50.76 -18.91
C ASP A 584 18.01 -51.42 -18.17
N GLY A 585 18.11 -51.24 -16.84
CA GLY A 585 19.13 -51.82 -15.98
C GLY A 585 20.49 -51.11 -16.01
N LYS A 586 20.64 -50.04 -16.81
CA LYS A 586 21.89 -49.28 -16.89
C LYS A 586 21.99 -48.27 -15.75
N THR A 587 23.19 -48.14 -15.18
CA THR A 587 23.43 -47.37 -13.95
C THR A 587 24.37 -46.19 -14.17
N SER A 588 24.27 -45.19 -13.30
CA SER A 588 25.23 -44.10 -13.17
C SER A 588 25.47 -43.80 -11.70
N THR A 589 26.71 -43.86 -11.24
CA THR A 589 27.09 -43.64 -9.83
C THR A 589 27.95 -42.39 -9.71
N PHE A 590 27.57 -41.50 -8.78
CA PHE A 590 28.36 -40.34 -8.37
C PHE A 590 28.97 -40.64 -6.99
N PRO A 591 30.28 -40.91 -6.89
CA PRO A 591 30.92 -41.27 -5.62
C PRO A 591 30.91 -40.12 -4.61
N ARG A 592 30.70 -40.43 -3.33
CA ARG A 592 30.68 -39.50 -2.20
C ARG A 592 29.76 -38.27 -2.41
N ALA A 593 28.73 -38.40 -3.22
CA ALA A 593 27.91 -37.27 -3.66
C ALA A 593 26.95 -36.73 -2.58
N TYR A 594 26.77 -37.47 -1.47
CA TYR A 594 25.95 -37.03 -0.34
C TYR A 594 26.63 -37.32 1.00
N ARG A 595 26.57 -36.39 1.95
CA ARG A 595 27.09 -36.54 3.31
C ARG A 595 25.97 -36.54 4.36
N TYR A 596 25.88 -37.63 5.11
CA TYR A 596 25.14 -37.66 6.37
C TYR A 596 25.95 -36.98 7.47
N ASP A 597 25.36 -36.00 8.13
CA ASP A 597 25.98 -35.17 9.17
C ASP A 597 25.10 -35.23 10.43
N ASP A 598 25.67 -35.66 11.55
CA ASP A 598 24.94 -35.81 12.82
C ASP A 598 24.74 -34.48 13.58
N LYS A 599 25.42 -33.41 13.13
CA LYS A 599 25.22 -32.05 13.63
C LYS A 599 24.10 -31.31 12.87
N ILE A 600 23.74 -31.79 11.69
CA ILE A 600 22.54 -31.32 11.00
C ILE A 600 21.35 -32.04 11.64
N ALA A 601 20.57 -31.29 12.41
CA ALA A 601 19.30 -31.76 12.91
C ALA A 601 18.37 -32.10 11.73
N SER A 602 17.64 -33.22 11.83
CA SER A 602 16.44 -33.37 11.02
C SER A 602 15.45 -32.27 11.40
N GLY A 603 15.11 -31.46 10.40
CA GLY A 603 14.03 -30.49 10.52
C GLY A 603 12.71 -31.19 10.76
N PRO A 604 11.70 -30.47 11.31
CA PRO A 604 10.36 -31.01 11.35
C PRO A 604 9.91 -31.28 9.90
N THR A 605 8.98 -32.20 9.70
CA THR A 605 8.21 -32.28 8.46
C THR A 605 6.74 -32.18 8.80
N VAL A 606 5.97 -31.43 8.01
CA VAL A 606 4.53 -31.21 8.24
C VAL A 606 3.77 -31.93 7.13
N SER A 607 3.07 -33.02 7.49
CA SER A 607 2.40 -33.90 6.53
C SER A 607 0.91 -33.58 6.36
N THR A 608 0.21 -33.33 7.47
CA THR A 608 -1.24 -33.05 7.47
C THR A 608 -1.61 -32.12 8.63
N VAL A 609 -2.76 -31.45 8.50
CA VAL A 609 -3.44 -30.75 9.59
C VAL A 609 -4.89 -31.20 9.62
N THR A 610 -5.39 -31.64 10.77
CA THR A 610 -6.73 -32.21 10.92
C THR A 610 -7.49 -31.58 12.10
N PRO A 611 -8.69 -31.01 11.88
CA PRO A 611 -9.28 -30.70 10.57
C PRO A 611 -8.40 -29.75 9.75
N SER A 612 -8.52 -29.78 8.42
CA SER A 612 -7.76 -28.90 7.51
C SER A 612 -8.51 -27.60 7.16
N THR A 613 -9.67 -27.33 7.78
CA THR A 613 -10.50 -26.15 7.48
C THR A 613 -11.10 -25.47 8.73
N GLY A 614 -11.07 -24.13 8.74
CA GLY A 614 -11.35 -23.27 9.91
C GLY A 614 -12.24 -22.06 9.61
N ASP A 615 -12.80 -21.46 10.66
CA ASP A 615 -13.43 -20.14 10.58
C ASP A 615 -12.34 -19.06 10.54
N ILE A 616 -12.53 -17.97 9.79
CA ILE A 616 -11.61 -16.80 9.80
C ILE A 616 -11.32 -16.23 11.19
N LYS A 617 -12.18 -16.47 12.18
CA LYS A 617 -11.96 -16.06 13.57
C LYS A 617 -10.94 -16.93 14.32
N GLY A 618 -10.63 -18.13 13.82
CA GLY A 618 -9.78 -19.10 14.49
C GLY A 618 -10.33 -19.57 15.84
N GLY A 619 -9.44 -20.15 16.64
CA GLY A 619 -9.73 -20.77 17.94
C GLY A 619 -10.12 -22.25 17.85
N GLU A 620 -10.05 -22.86 16.67
CA GLU A 620 -10.31 -24.29 16.52
C GLU A 620 -9.07 -25.12 16.84
N SER A 621 -9.26 -26.14 17.68
CA SER A 621 -8.19 -27.09 18.00
C SER A 621 -7.93 -28.02 16.82
N VAL A 622 -6.68 -28.08 16.40
CA VAL A 622 -6.19 -28.81 15.24
C VAL A 622 -4.99 -29.68 15.62
N LYS A 623 -4.91 -30.84 14.98
CA LYS A 623 -3.79 -31.77 15.09
C LYS A 623 -2.92 -31.67 13.86
N VAL A 624 -1.66 -31.32 14.04
CA VAL A 624 -0.62 -31.27 13.01
C VAL A 624 0.18 -32.58 13.09
N GLU A 625 0.20 -33.36 12.00
CA GLU A 625 0.96 -34.61 11.92
C GLU A 625 2.18 -34.47 11.02
N GLY A 626 3.21 -35.28 11.28
CA GLY A 626 4.47 -35.16 10.58
C GLY A 626 5.58 -36.01 11.18
N ALA A 627 6.81 -35.53 11.13
CA ALA A 627 7.96 -36.16 11.79
C ALA A 627 8.96 -35.14 12.33
N ASN A 628 9.87 -35.62 13.20
CA ASN A 628 10.94 -34.85 13.84
C ASN A 628 10.49 -33.61 14.64
N PHE A 629 9.25 -33.56 15.12
CA PHE A 629 8.81 -32.48 16.02
C PHE A 629 9.54 -32.54 17.36
N LYS A 630 10.03 -31.39 17.84
CA LYS A 630 10.82 -31.29 19.07
C LYS A 630 10.06 -30.53 20.14
N SER A 631 10.24 -30.91 21.41
CA SER A 631 9.64 -30.23 22.55
C SER A 631 9.96 -28.73 22.49
N GLY A 632 8.94 -27.89 22.65
CA GLY A 632 9.05 -26.43 22.49
C GLY A 632 8.97 -25.91 21.06
N ALA A 633 8.56 -26.73 20.09
CA ALA A 633 8.24 -26.25 18.73
C ALA A 633 7.06 -25.26 18.75
N THR A 634 7.07 -24.32 17.80
CA THR A 634 5.99 -23.36 17.54
C THR A 634 5.30 -23.67 16.21
N VAL A 635 4.05 -23.21 16.06
CA VAL A 635 3.25 -23.40 14.83
C VAL A 635 2.71 -22.06 14.34
N MET A 636 2.72 -21.83 13.03
CA MET A 636 2.13 -20.66 12.37
C MET A 636 1.19 -21.07 11.24
N PHE A 637 0.07 -20.35 11.10
CA PHE A 637 -0.89 -20.45 10.01
C PHE A 637 -0.74 -19.18 9.16
N GLY A 638 -0.11 -19.31 7.99
CA GLY A 638 0.39 -18.16 7.23
C GLY A 638 1.40 -17.37 8.08
N ASN A 639 1.14 -16.09 8.30
CA ASN A 639 1.97 -15.20 9.13
C ASN A 639 1.47 -15.04 10.58
N LYS A 640 0.47 -15.82 11.01
CA LYS A 640 -0.12 -15.75 12.36
C LYS A 640 0.31 -16.95 13.22
N ALA A 641 0.74 -16.71 14.45
CA ALA A 641 1.12 -17.77 15.39
C ALA A 641 -0.11 -18.48 15.96
N ALA A 642 -0.07 -19.82 16.02
CA ALA A 642 -1.07 -20.62 16.72
C ALA A 642 -0.94 -20.46 18.25
N THR A 643 -2.04 -20.68 18.97
CA THR A 643 -2.06 -20.70 20.44
C THR A 643 -2.12 -22.14 20.96
N ASN A 644 -1.93 -22.32 22.27
CA ASN A 644 -2.01 -23.62 22.95
C ASN A 644 -1.17 -24.75 22.29
N VAL A 645 -0.03 -24.40 21.70
CA VAL A 645 0.86 -25.33 21.01
C VAL A 645 1.46 -26.33 22.00
N ASN A 646 1.15 -27.61 21.80
CA ASN A 646 1.58 -28.73 22.61
C ASN A 646 2.13 -29.85 21.72
N VAL A 647 3.42 -30.15 21.87
CA VAL A 647 4.12 -31.20 21.11
C VAL A 647 3.85 -32.54 21.80
N VAL A 648 2.88 -33.29 21.29
CA VAL A 648 2.44 -34.58 21.85
C VAL A 648 3.51 -35.66 21.65
N SER A 649 4.16 -35.67 20.48
CA SER A 649 5.23 -36.61 20.15
C SER A 649 6.10 -36.07 19.02
N GLY A 650 7.13 -36.83 18.64
CA GLY A 650 7.95 -36.52 17.46
C GLY A 650 7.20 -36.53 16.12
N THR A 651 5.93 -36.93 16.09
CA THR A 651 5.08 -37.01 14.88
C THR A 651 3.74 -36.28 15.03
N GLU A 652 3.47 -35.65 16.18
CA GLU A 652 2.17 -35.03 16.47
C GLU A 652 2.31 -33.75 17.33
N ILE A 653 1.67 -32.66 16.89
CA ILE A 653 1.45 -31.42 17.64
C ILE A 653 -0.06 -31.15 17.68
N THR A 654 -0.57 -30.72 18.83
CA THR A 654 -1.91 -30.12 18.95
C THR A 654 -1.78 -28.62 19.20
N CYS A 655 -2.56 -27.79 18.51
CA CYS A 655 -2.60 -26.34 18.72
C CYS A 655 -3.97 -25.78 18.33
N ASP A 656 -4.25 -24.53 18.71
CA ASP A 656 -5.47 -23.83 18.34
C ASP A 656 -5.16 -22.76 17.27
N THR A 657 -6.00 -22.67 16.24
CA THR A 657 -5.78 -21.79 15.09
C THR A 657 -5.87 -20.31 15.46
N PRO A 658 -5.07 -19.42 14.85
CA PRO A 658 -5.27 -17.97 14.96
C PRO A 658 -6.38 -17.47 14.03
N ALA A 659 -6.87 -16.26 14.28
CA ALA A 659 -7.70 -15.52 13.32
C ALA A 659 -6.90 -15.15 12.06
N ASN A 660 -7.48 -15.33 10.87
CA ASN A 660 -6.85 -15.08 9.58
C ASN A 660 -7.89 -14.78 8.49
N ASN A 661 -7.47 -14.21 7.35
CA ASN A 661 -8.37 -13.93 6.23
C ASN A 661 -8.83 -15.22 5.54
N ALA A 662 -9.97 -15.16 4.83
CA ALA A 662 -10.46 -16.28 4.04
C ALA A 662 -9.47 -16.65 2.91
N GLY A 663 -9.30 -17.94 2.67
CA GLY A 663 -8.35 -18.49 1.72
C GLY A 663 -7.52 -19.64 2.30
N LYS A 664 -6.62 -20.18 1.47
CA LYS A 664 -5.66 -21.19 1.91
C LYS A 664 -4.41 -20.52 2.48
N VAL A 665 -3.81 -21.16 3.49
CA VAL A 665 -2.53 -20.75 4.05
C VAL A 665 -1.60 -21.95 4.25
N GLY A 666 -0.30 -21.71 4.18
CA GLY A 666 0.69 -22.69 4.62
C GLY A 666 0.71 -22.84 6.14
N VAL A 667 0.96 -24.05 6.64
CA VAL A 667 1.13 -24.31 8.08
C VAL A 667 2.60 -24.63 8.36
N THR A 668 3.26 -23.75 9.09
CA THR A 668 4.69 -23.84 9.39
C THR A 668 4.91 -24.34 10.80
N VAL A 669 5.70 -25.40 10.97
CA VAL A 669 6.22 -25.83 12.29
C VAL A 669 7.69 -25.41 12.38
N THR A 670 8.07 -24.75 13.48
CA THR A 670 9.48 -24.42 13.79
C THR A 670 9.88 -25.10 15.09
N ASN A 671 10.88 -25.97 15.03
CA ASN A 671 11.43 -26.66 16.19
C ASN A 671 12.24 -25.71 17.09
N SER A 672 12.47 -26.12 18.34
CA SER A 672 13.27 -25.40 19.34
C SER A 672 14.77 -25.28 19.01
N ASP A 673 15.25 -25.90 17.93
CA ASP A 673 16.59 -25.73 17.36
C ASP A 673 16.63 -24.80 16.13
N GLY A 674 15.50 -24.15 15.80
CA GLY A 674 15.35 -23.24 14.67
C GLY A 674 15.08 -23.90 13.32
N THR A 675 15.09 -25.24 13.23
CA THR A 675 14.69 -25.94 12.00
C THR A 675 13.19 -25.83 11.76
N LYS A 676 12.75 -25.67 10.50
CA LYS A 676 11.34 -25.47 10.15
C LYS A 676 10.94 -26.21 8.87
N ASP A 677 9.65 -26.46 8.73
CA ASP A 677 9.00 -26.92 7.50
C ASP A 677 7.58 -26.34 7.40
N THR A 678 7.07 -26.21 6.17
CA THR A 678 5.79 -25.57 5.86
C THR A 678 4.97 -26.47 4.93
N LEU A 679 3.85 -27.00 5.45
CA LEU A 679 2.84 -27.61 4.61
C LEU A 679 2.10 -26.51 3.83
N ILE A 680 2.51 -26.29 2.58
CA ILE A 680 1.87 -25.35 1.65
C ILE A 680 0.39 -25.71 1.51
N ASP A 681 -0.49 -24.70 1.51
CA ASP A 681 -1.96 -24.89 1.47
C ASP A 681 -2.53 -25.80 2.58
N GLY A 682 -1.77 -26.05 3.66
CA GLY A 682 -2.08 -27.01 4.70
C GLY A 682 -3.33 -26.72 5.52
N TYR A 683 -3.88 -25.51 5.44
CA TYR A 683 -5.13 -25.13 6.09
C TYR A 683 -5.95 -24.15 5.25
N THR A 684 -7.28 -24.28 5.24
CA THR A 684 -8.19 -23.35 4.55
C THR A 684 -9.11 -22.63 5.54
N TYR A 685 -9.01 -21.31 5.58
CA TYR A 685 -9.94 -20.42 6.28
C TYR A 685 -11.11 -20.03 5.37
N VAL A 686 -12.30 -19.95 5.92
CA VAL A 686 -13.49 -19.28 5.35
C VAL A 686 -14.26 -18.65 6.51
N GLU A 687 -15.11 -17.63 6.32
CA GLU A 687 -16.13 -17.41 7.34
C GLU A 687 -17.13 -18.57 7.21
N LYS A 688 -17.20 -19.45 8.23
CA LYS A 688 -18.24 -20.51 8.27
C LYS A 688 -19.63 -19.92 8.55
N ASN A 689 -19.68 -18.60 8.66
CA ASN A 689 -20.71 -17.75 9.23
C ASN A 689 -20.85 -16.45 8.40
N PRO A 690 -20.92 -16.52 7.06
CA PRO A 690 -20.75 -15.35 6.20
C PRO A 690 -21.78 -14.27 6.53
N LYS A 691 -21.26 -13.06 6.72
CA LYS A 691 -22.03 -11.82 6.79
C LYS A 691 -22.00 -11.14 5.42
N ALA A 692 -22.91 -10.20 5.18
CA ALA A 692 -22.81 -9.35 4.01
C ALA A 692 -21.49 -8.55 4.04
N ASP A 693 -20.88 -8.29 2.89
CA ASP A 693 -19.57 -7.62 2.80
C ASP A 693 -19.61 -6.20 3.40
N TRP A 694 -20.70 -5.46 3.21
CA TRP A 694 -20.85 -4.09 3.70
C TRP A 694 -22.31 -3.67 3.86
N ALA A 695 -22.61 -2.80 4.83
CA ALA A 695 -23.89 -2.10 4.91
C ALA A 695 -23.79 -0.73 5.61
N ARG A 696 -24.82 0.09 5.45
CA ARG A 696 -25.04 1.33 6.22
C ARG A 696 -26.52 1.68 6.38
N ILE A 697 -26.84 2.49 7.38
CA ILE A 697 -28.10 3.26 7.40
C ILE A 697 -27.95 4.44 6.43
N TYR A 698 -28.93 4.60 5.53
CA TYR A 698 -28.96 5.67 4.52
C TYR A 698 -30.04 6.72 4.82
N SER A 699 -31.09 6.36 5.57
CA SER A 699 -32.09 7.28 6.10
C SER A 699 -31.57 8.12 7.28
N SER A 700 -32.39 9.07 7.76
CA SER A 700 -32.12 9.82 9.01
C SER A 700 -31.70 8.91 10.16
N LEU A 701 -30.57 9.24 10.79
CA LEU A 701 -30.08 8.60 12.03
C LEU A 701 -30.83 9.06 13.28
N THR A 702 -31.78 9.99 13.15
CA THR A 702 -32.67 10.37 14.24
C THR A 702 -34.13 10.14 13.87
N LEU A 703 -34.83 9.41 14.73
CA LEU A 703 -36.26 9.19 14.68
C LEU A 703 -36.92 9.67 15.98
N SER A 704 -38.18 10.07 15.90
CA SER A 704 -38.99 10.31 17.10
C SER A 704 -40.44 9.91 16.87
N GLY A 705 -41.06 9.37 17.91
CA GLY A 705 -42.49 9.12 17.82
C GLY A 705 -43.15 8.65 19.10
N SER A 706 -44.46 8.45 19.02
CA SER A 706 -45.30 8.06 20.14
C SER A 706 -45.16 6.56 20.44
N ALA A 707 -45.29 6.17 21.70
CA ALA A 707 -45.36 4.76 22.08
C ALA A 707 -46.41 4.00 21.24
N GLY A 708 -45.97 2.92 20.59
CA GLY A 708 -46.78 2.09 19.68
C GLY A 708 -46.93 2.61 18.25
N ALA A 709 -46.36 3.77 17.89
CA ALA A 709 -46.35 4.25 16.51
C ALA A 709 -45.42 3.40 15.62
N ASN A 710 -45.75 3.31 14.33
CA ASN A 710 -44.82 2.80 13.31
C ASN A 710 -43.78 3.88 12.98
N LEU A 711 -42.51 3.52 13.11
CA LEU A 711 -41.33 4.37 12.98
C LEU A 711 -40.55 3.97 11.73
N GLY A 712 -40.05 4.97 11.00
CA GLY A 712 -39.41 4.81 9.70
C GLY A 712 -40.25 5.39 8.55
N PRO A 713 -40.04 4.96 7.29
CA PRO A 713 -39.12 3.88 6.91
C PRO A 713 -37.67 4.21 7.23
N VAL A 714 -36.98 3.27 7.87
CA VAL A 714 -35.52 3.25 7.89
C VAL A 714 -35.08 2.64 6.58
N THR A 715 -34.24 3.33 5.83
CA THR A 715 -33.61 2.82 4.61
C THR A 715 -32.15 2.50 4.87
N CYS A 716 -31.73 1.33 4.42
CA CYS A 716 -30.39 0.82 4.61
C CYS A 716 -29.88 0.23 3.30
N GLN A 717 -28.61 0.47 3.01
CA GLN A 717 -27.94 -0.05 1.82
C GLN A 717 -27.02 -1.19 2.22
N VAL A 718 -26.91 -2.19 1.35
CA VAL A 718 -26.10 -3.40 1.56
C VAL A 718 -25.39 -3.77 0.27
N TYR A 719 -24.15 -4.23 0.41
CA TYR A 719 -23.35 -4.81 -0.65
C TYR A 719 -22.91 -6.21 -0.25
N ASP A 720 -23.02 -7.15 -1.18
CA ASP A 720 -22.42 -8.47 -1.08
C ASP A 720 -22.03 -8.97 -2.47
N ALA A 721 -20.74 -9.25 -2.66
CA ALA A 721 -20.16 -9.68 -3.92
C ALA A 721 -20.56 -11.13 -4.28
N ALA A 722 -20.77 -11.99 -3.29
CA ALA A 722 -21.09 -13.40 -3.48
C ALA A 722 -22.56 -13.63 -3.86
N LEU A 723 -23.48 -12.83 -3.31
CA LEU A 723 -24.89 -12.76 -3.70
C LEU A 723 -25.14 -11.82 -4.87
N ASN A 724 -24.14 -11.02 -5.27
CA ASN A 724 -24.15 -10.15 -6.45
C ASN A 724 -25.22 -9.06 -6.41
N THR A 725 -25.26 -8.29 -5.31
CA THR A 725 -26.20 -7.19 -5.01
C THR A 725 -26.12 -5.97 -5.95
N GLY A 726 -25.32 -6.04 -7.01
CA GLY A 726 -25.32 -5.07 -8.11
C GLY A 726 -26.17 -5.52 -9.31
N SER A 727 -26.84 -6.66 -9.21
CA SER A 727 -27.78 -7.16 -10.23
C SER A 727 -29.14 -6.47 -10.10
N THR A 728 -29.88 -6.34 -11.21
CA THR A 728 -31.18 -5.67 -11.18
C THR A 728 -32.23 -6.46 -10.40
N GLY A 729 -32.70 -5.89 -9.28
CA GLY A 729 -33.79 -6.40 -8.47
C GLY A 729 -33.34 -7.25 -7.26
N ALA A 730 -34.28 -7.42 -6.32
CA ALA A 730 -34.04 -8.00 -5.00
C ALA A 730 -33.15 -9.25 -4.98
N THR A 731 -32.00 -9.14 -4.32
CA THR A 731 -31.03 -10.23 -4.15
C THR A 731 -31.63 -11.48 -3.49
N ASN A 732 -31.53 -12.62 -4.15
CA ASN A 732 -32.03 -13.89 -3.63
C ASN A 732 -31.10 -14.46 -2.54
N GLY A 733 -31.67 -14.96 -1.44
CA GLY A 733 -30.93 -15.49 -0.29
C GLY A 733 -30.58 -14.45 0.78
N LEU A 734 -30.62 -13.16 0.45
CA LEU A 734 -30.36 -12.06 1.39
C LEU A 734 -31.57 -11.80 2.30
N LYS A 735 -31.35 -11.81 3.62
CA LYS A 735 -32.34 -11.35 4.62
C LYS A 735 -31.94 -9.98 5.15
N ALA A 736 -32.89 -9.06 5.17
CA ALA A 736 -32.74 -7.71 5.72
C ALA A 736 -33.77 -7.47 6.82
N GLU A 737 -33.33 -6.95 7.97
CA GLU A 737 -34.20 -6.61 9.10
C GLU A 737 -33.83 -5.26 9.73
N VAL A 738 -34.80 -4.52 10.26
CA VAL A 738 -34.60 -3.35 11.11
C VAL A 738 -35.04 -3.67 12.53
N GLY A 739 -34.30 -3.20 13.53
CA GLY A 739 -34.60 -3.47 14.94
C GLY A 739 -34.14 -2.36 15.87
N TYR A 740 -34.44 -2.53 17.16
CA TYR A 740 -34.14 -1.54 18.20
C TYR A 740 -33.79 -2.19 19.55
N GLY A 741 -33.07 -1.43 20.38
CA GLY A 741 -32.74 -1.82 21.75
C GLY A 741 -32.32 -0.62 22.62
N PRO A 742 -31.92 -0.85 23.88
CA PRO A 742 -31.56 0.23 24.81
C PRO A 742 -30.49 1.17 24.24
N LYS A 743 -30.59 2.47 24.52
CA LYS A 743 -29.60 3.45 24.05
C LYS A 743 -28.19 3.07 24.51
N GLY A 744 -27.23 3.06 23.57
CA GLY A 744 -25.83 2.72 23.81
C GLY A 744 -25.52 1.21 23.92
N SER A 745 -26.49 0.32 23.65
CA SER A 745 -26.26 -1.14 23.66
C SER A 745 -25.86 -1.71 22.28
N GLN A 746 -25.24 -2.89 22.30
CA GLN A 746 -24.84 -3.64 21.12
C GLN A 746 -26.04 -4.42 20.51
N PRO A 747 -26.22 -4.50 19.18
CA PRO A 747 -27.45 -5.03 18.58
C PRO A 747 -27.66 -6.54 18.72
N ASP A 748 -26.58 -7.29 18.93
CA ASP A 748 -26.60 -8.72 19.26
C ASP A 748 -27.25 -9.01 20.63
N THR A 749 -27.27 -8.03 21.54
CA THR A 749 -27.97 -8.11 22.83
C THR A 749 -29.47 -7.79 22.74
N TRP A 750 -29.98 -7.34 21.59
CA TRP A 750 -31.37 -6.92 21.45
C TRP A 750 -32.31 -8.11 21.34
N ALA A 751 -33.48 -8.01 21.98
CA ALA A 751 -34.47 -9.09 22.00
C ALA A 751 -34.92 -9.45 20.57
N ALA A 752 -34.93 -10.74 20.22
CA ALA A 752 -35.27 -11.22 18.87
C ALA A 752 -36.60 -10.67 18.32
N GLY A 753 -37.59 -10.45 19.20
CA GLY A 753 -38.90 -9.88 18.84
C GLY A 753 -38.87 -8.40 18.41
N ASN A 754 -37.79 -7.67 18.67
CA ASN A 754 -37.64 -6.26 18.29
C ASN A 754 -37.27 -6.08 16.81
N TRP A 755 -36.72 -7.12 16.17
CA TRP A 755 -36.36 -7.12 14.75
C TRP A 755 -37.59 -7.34 13.86
N LYS A 756 -37.60 -6.70 12.69
CA LYS A 756 -38.70 -6.70 11.70
C LYS A 756 -38.11 -6.77 10.29
N ALA A 757 -38.67 -7.63 9.44
CA ALA A 757 -38.25 -7.77 8.05
C ALA A 757 -38.36 -6.44 7.27
N MET A 758 -37.36 -6.17 6.44
CA MET A 758 -37.34 -5.06 5.49
C MET A 758 -37.72 -5.57 4.09
N ASN A 759 -38.23 -4.67 3.26
CA ASN A 759 -38.53 -4.94 1.86
C ASN A 759 -37.46 -4.28 0.97
N PHE A 760 -37.06 -4.95 -0.11
CA PHE A 760 -36.24 -4.35 -1.15
C PHE A 760 -36.98 -3.15 -1.78
N VAL A 761 -36.23 -2.09 -2.10
CA VAL A 761 -36.74 -0.84 -2.69
C VAL A 761 -36.27 -0.67 -4.13
N LYS A 762 -34.95 -0.73 -4.36
CA LYS A 762 -34.28 -0.47 -5.63
C LYS A 762 -32.80 -0.83 -5.54
N ASP A 763 -32.17 -0.95 -6.70
CA ASP A 763 -30.72 -0.97 -6.86
C ASP A 763 -30.16 0.47 -6.74
N VAL A 764 -29.00 0.64 -6.10
CA VAL A 764 -28.29 1.92 -5.92
C VAL A 764 -26.80 1.72 -6.20
N GLY A 765 -26.41 1.86 -7.47
CA GLY A 765 -25.06 1.56 -7.91
C GLY A 765 -24.83 0.04 -7.89
N ASN A 766 -23.88 -0.41 -7.08
CA ASN A 766 -23.62 -1.83 -6.80
C ASN A 766 -24.33 -2.36 -5.53
N ASN A 767 -25.13 -1.53 -4.86
CA ASN A 767 -25.75 -1.85 -3.57
C ASN A 767 -27.26 -2.05 -3.72
N ASP A 768 -27.85 -2.97 -2.97
CA ASP A 768 -29.30 -3.03 -2.78
C ASP A 768 -29.74 -2.03 -1.70
N GLU A 769 -30.87 -1.34 -1.89
CA GLU A 769 -31.53 -0.53 -0.86
C GLU A 769 -32.77 -1.25 -0.32
N TYR A 770 -32.80 -1.46 1.00
CA TYR A 770 -33.93 -2.06 1.74
C TYR A 770 -34.59 -1.03 2.65
N ALA A 771 -35.92 -1.11 2.82
CA ALA A 771 -36.70 -0.26 3.71
C ALA A 771 -37.56 -1.07 4.68
N GLY A 772 -37.56 -0.67 5.96
CA GLY A 772 -38.38 -1.30 7.00
C GLY A 772 -38.96 -0.30 7.98
N THR A 773 -39.95 -0.76 8.75
CA THR A 773 -40.53 -0.02 9.88
C THR A 773 -40.60 -0.90 11.11
N PHE A 774 -40.54 -0.28 12.28
CA PHE A 774 -40.68 -0.95 13.57
C PHE A 774 -41.52 -0.08 14.52
N SER A 775 -41.96 -0.64 15.65
CA SER A 775 -42.74 0.10 16.65
C SER A 775 -42.22 -0.23 18.05
N ILE A 776 -42.08 0.79 18.90
CA ILE A 776 -41.64 0.62 20.29
C ILE A 776 -42.80 0.95 21.21
N ALA A 777 -43.20 0.01 22.06
CA ALA A 777 -44.38 0.13 22.93
C ALA A 777 -44.17 0.97 24.20
N THR A 778 -42.92 1.27 24.55
CA THR A 778 -42.55 1.95 25.81
C THR A 778 -41.83 3.26 25.51
N ALA A 779 -42.17 4.32 26.24
CA ALA A 779 -41.48 5.60 26.14
C ALA A 779 -40.05 5.53 26.71
N GLY A 780 -39.09 6.19 26.03
CA GLY A 780 -37.67 6.10 26.36
C GLY A 780 -36.77 6.51 25.19
N ALA A 781 -35.46 6.44 25.41
CA ALA A 781 -34.46 6.59 24.36
C ALA A 781 -33.86 5.22 24.02
N TYR A 782 -33.79 4.92 22.73
CA TYR A 782 -33.36 3.64 22.18
C TYR A 782 -32.39 3.88 21.03
N ASN A 783 -31.53 2.90 20.75
CA ASN A 783 -30.82 2.82 19.48
C ASN A 783 -31.63 1.94 18.52
N PHE A 784 -31.52 2.20 17.22
CA PHE A 784 -32.01 1.37 16.14
C PHE A 784 -30.90 1.10 15.12
N ALA A 785 -30.99 -0.04 14.45
CA ALA A 785 -30.03 -0.49 13.46
C ALA A 785 -30.72 -1.35 12.40
N CYS A 786 -30.09 -1.48 11.23
CA CYS A 786 -30.43 -2.51 10.27
C CYS A 786 -29.48 -3.70 10.44
N ARG A 787 -29.93 -4.89 10.02
CA ARG A 787 -29.08 -6.08 9.94
C ARG A 787 -29.32 -6.88 8.68
N PHE A 788 -28.25 -7.47 8.18
CA PHE A 788 -28.23 -8.23 6.93
C PHE A 788 -27.61 -9.61 7.15
N SER A 789 -28.17 -10.63 6.53
CA SER A 789 -27.73 -12.02 6.63
C SER A 789 -27.80 -12.70 5.27
N VAL A 790 -26.72 -13.40 4.91
CA VAL A 790 -26.61 -14.17 3.65
C VAL A 790 -26.73 -15.69 3.87
N ASP A 791 -26.82 -16.13 5.14
CA ASP A 791 -26.90 -17.53 5.55
C ASP A 791 -28.29 -17.95 6.06
N GLY A 792 -29.32 -17.18 5.70
CA GLY A 792 -30.69 -17.45 6.12
C GLY A 792 -31.00 -17.04 7.56
N GLY A 793 -30.18 -16.19 8.18
CA GLY A 793 -30.44 -15.56 9.47
C GLY A 793 -29.72 -16.21 10.65
N GLN A 794 -28.68 -17.01 10.41
CA GLN A 794 -27.83 -17.59 11.46
C GLN A 794 -26.81 -16.55 11.93
N ASN A 795 -26.17 -15.83 11.01
CA ASN A 795 -25.25 -14.74 11.28
C ASN A 795 -25.71 -13.43 10.65
N TRP A 796 -25.29 -12.33 11.27
CA TRP A 796 -25.79 -10.99 10.95
C TRP A 796 -24.67 -9.94 10.94
N LEU A 797 -24.64 -9.16 9.87
CA LEU A 797 -24.00 -7.85 9.79
C LEU A 797 -24.94 -6.81 10.43
N TYR A 798 -24.43 -5.81 11.17
CA TYR A 798 -25.24 -4.76 11.80
C TYR A 798 -24.80 -3.39 11.31
N ALA A 799 -25.69 -2.66 10.63
CA ALA A 799 -25.42 -1.36 10.04
C ALA A 799 -25.70 -0.20 11.01
N ASP A 800 -24.76 0.73 11.09
CA ASP A 800 -24.87 2.04 11.71
C ASP A 800 -24.77 3.16 10.65
N GLY A 801 -24.57 4.39 11.08
CA GLY A 801 -24.83 5.60 10.28
C GLY A 801 -23.64 6.31 9.67
N ASP A 802 -22.42 5.80 9.83
CA ASP A 802 -21.25 6.52 9.35
C ASP A 802 -21.00 6.37 7.83
N ALA A 803 -20.02 7.11 7.31
CA ALA A 803 -19.71 7.11 5.87
C ALA A 803 -18.88 5.87 5.42
N GLN A 804 -18.26 5.16 6.36
CA GLN A 804 -17.49 3.93 6.13
C GLN A 804 -18.44 2.71 6.12
N GLY A 805 -19.62 2.83 6.74
CA GLY A 805 -20.51 1.73 7.05
C GLY A 805 -19.84 0.73 7.97
N THR A 806 -20.31 -0.51 7.96
CA THR A 806 -19.86 -1.57 8.87
C THR A 806 -18.39 -1.99 8.82
N ASN A 807 -17.57 -1.38 7.97
CA ASN A 807 -16.16 -1.74 7.75
C ASN A 807 -15.25 -1.48 8.97
N ASN A 808 -15.70 -0.69 9.94
CA ASN A 808 -15.05 -0.47 11.24
C ASN A 808 -15.74 -1.24 12.39
N GLY A 809 -16.83 -1.96 12.10
CA GLY A 809 -17.69 -2.64 13.07
C GLY A 809 -18.70 -1.70 13.76
N TYR A 810 -19.84 -2.23 14.20
CA TYR A 810 -20.91 -1.40 14.78
C TYR A 810 -20.44 -0.61 16.01
N ALA A 811 -20.59 0.71 15.94
CA ALA A 811 -20.32 1.63 17.04
C ALA A 811 -21.65 2.15 17.65
N PRO A 812 -21.91 1.96 18.97
CA PRO A 812 -23.13 2.48 19.60
C PRO A 812 -23.28 4.02 19.58
N ALA A 813 -22.22 4.75 19.22
CA ALA A 813 -22.21 6.20 19.07
C ALA A 813 -22.70 6.66 17.69
N ASP A 814 -22.52 5.83 16.65
CA ASP A 814 -22.86 6.11 15.25
C ASP A 814 -24.17 5.43 14.82
N ALA A 815 -24.77 4.66 15.75
CA ALA A 815 -26.07 4.04 15.62
C ALA A 815 -27.21 5.07 15.46
N GLY A 816 -28.31 4.65 14.82
CA GLY A 816 -29.52 5.46 14.77
C GLY A 816 -30.13 5.63 16.16
N GLU A 817 -30.48 6.86 16.55
CA GLU A 817 -31.19 7.15 17.79
C GLU A 817 -32.70 7.32 17.56
N VAL A 818 -33.52 6.69 18.40
CA VAL A 818 -34.97 6.92 18.42
C VAL A 818 -35.46 7.32 19.80
N THR A 819 -36.12 8.48 19.87
CA THR A 819 -36.80 8.97 21.06
C THR A 819 -38.28 8.64 21.00
N ILE A 820 -38.74 7.79 21.91
CA ILE A 820 -40.14 7.42 22.06
C ILE A 820 -40.76 8.28 23.15
N ILE A 821 -41.71 9.13 22.78
CA ILE A 821 -42.51 9.88 23.73
C ILE A 821 -43.67 9.03 24.25
N ASP A 822 -44.07 9.32 25.48
CA ASP A 822 -45.42 9.00 25.92
C ASP A 822 -46.36 10.11 25.44
N SER A 823 -47.16 9.83 24.39
CA SER A 823 -48.12 10.78 23.83
C SER A 823 -49.28 11.10 24.79
N SER A 824 -49.46 10.34 25.88
CA SER A 824 -50.44 10.66 26.93
C SER A 824 -50.11 11.96 27.67
N THR A 825 -48.85 12.43 27.60
CA THR A 825 -48.37 13.65 28.26
C THR A 825 -48.73 14.96 27.54
N LEU A 826 -49.14 14.90 26.26
CA LEU A 826 -49.39 16.09 25.44
C LEU A 826 -50.57 16.91 25.99
N SER A 827 -50.33 18.17 26.36
CA SER A 827 -51.34 19.08 26.91
C SER A 827 -51.12 20.53 26.45
N LEU A 828 -52.21 21.31 26.38
CA LEU A 828 -52.20 22.72 26.00
C LEU A 828 -53.09 23.47 27.00
N VAL A 829 -52.54 24.46 27.72
CA VAL A 829 -53.21 25.12 28.85
C VAL A 829 -53.23 26.66 28.77
N GLY A 830 -52.40 27.28 27.92
CA GLY A 830 -52.34 28.75 27.81
C GLY A 830 -51.65 29.28 26.56
N VAL A 831 -51.76 30.59 26.35
CA VAL A 831 -51.13 31.36 25.25
C VAL A 831 -50.79 32.78 25.71
N GLU A 832 -49.63 33.29 25.30
CA GLU A 832 -49.15 34.62 25.66
C GLU A 832 -48.29 35.26 24.53
N PRO A 833 -48.63 36.46 24.01
CA PRO A 833 -49.88 37.18 24.23
C PRO A 833 -51.08 36.47 23.58
N ALA A 834 -52.28 36.63 24.16
CA ALA A 834 -53.53 36.08 23.66
C ALA A 834 -54.13 36.85 22.45
N PHE A 835 -53.31 37.62 21.72
CA PHE A 835 -53.73 38.46 20.60
C PHE A 835 -52.58 38.74 19.61
N GLY A 836 -52.92 39.13 18.38
CA GLY A 836 -51.96 39.52 17.34
C GLY A 836 -52.63 40.06 16.08
N LEU A 837 -51.84 40.54 15.12
CA LEU A 837 -52.27 41.26 13.92
C LEU A 837 -53.02 40.35 12.93
N ALA A 838 -54.07 40.86 12.29
CA ALA A 838 -54.88 40.16 11.29
C ALA A 838 -54.09 39.73 10.04
N LYS A 839 -52.97 40.39 9.74
CA LYS A 839 -52.02 39.98 8.68
C LYS A 839 -51.13 38.78 9.09
N GLY A 840 -51.21 38.33 10.34
CA GLY A 840 -50.28 37.36 10.93
C GLY A 840 -48.93 37.98 11.28
N GLY A 841 -47.95 37.13 11.56
CA GLY A 841 -46.55 37.54 11.81
C GLY A 841 -46.18 37.78 13.28
N ASN A 842 -47.11 37.67 14.22
CA ASN A 842 -46.80 37.82 15.65
C ASN A 842 -46.26 36.52 16.23
N VAL A 843 -45.17 36.58 16.99
CA VAL A 843 -44.73 35.43 17.80
C VAL A 843 -45.55 35.37 19.08
N ILE A 844 -46.20 34.23 19.33
CA ILE A 844 -46.88 33.91 20.59
C ILE A 844 -46.24 32.68 21.22
N THR A 845 -46.29 32.60 22.54
CA THR A 845 -45.82 31.44 23.33
C THR A 845 -47.02 30.67 23.87
N LEU A 846 -47.15 29.41 23.47
CA LEU A 846 -48.10 28.45 24.01
C LEU A 846 -47.51 27.76 25.24
N LYS A 847 -48.34 27.57 26.26
CA LYS A 847 -47.98 26.92 27.53
C LYS A 847 -48.74 25.59 27.65
N GLY A 848 -48.06 24.54 28.07
CA GLY A 848 -48.58 23.18 28.07
C GLY A 848 -47.60 22.15 28.64
N GLY A 849 -47.62 20.95 28.08
CA GLY A 849 -46.76 19.84 28.49
C GLY A 849 -46.68 18.77 27.39
N GLY A 850 -45.63 17.95 27.43
CA GLY A 850 -45.39 16.93 26.40
C GLY A 850 -45.00 17.52 25.05
N PHE A 851 -44.17 18.59 25.05
CA PHE A 851 -43.69 19.23 23.83
C PHE A 851 -42.34 18.70 23.33
N GLN A 852 -42.24 18.53 22.00
CA GLN A 852 -41.08 18.10 21.23
C GLN A 852 -41.20 18.62 19.79
N SER A 853 -40.10 18.60 19.03
CA SER A 853 -40.06 19.07 17.63
C SER A 853 -41.07 18.32 16.75
N GLY A 854 -41.61 18.99 15.72
CA GLY A 854 -42.61 18.44 14.81
C GLY A 854 -44.07 18.62 15.26
N ILE A 855 -44.34 19.32 16.36
CA ILE A 855 -45.69 19.82 16.67
C ILE A 855 -46.14 20.77 15.55
N THR A 856 -47.36 20.58 15.07
CA THR A 856 -48.06 21.56 14.23
C THR A 856 -49.01 22.38 15.08
N VAL A 857 -49.17 23.66 14.76
CA VAL A 857 -50.09 24.57 15.45
C VAL A 857 -51.04 25.18 14.44
N THR A 858 -52.33 25.24 14.77
CA THR A 858 -53.33 25.98 14.01
C THR A 858 -54.05 27.01 14.87
N ILE A 859 -54.41 28.14 14.28
CA ILE A 859 -55.22 29.20 14.87
C ILE A 859 -56.44 29.40 13.97
N ASP A 860 -57.63 29.10 14.49
CA ASP A 860 -58.88 29.04 13.72
C ASP A 860 -58.82 28.10 12.51
N GLY A 861 -58.02 27.02 12.61
CA GLY A 861 -57.75 26.07 11.52
C GLY A 861 -56.64 26.49 10.55
N ASN A 862 -56.20 27.75 10.57
CA ASN A 862 -55.08 28.22 9.74
C ASN A 862 -53.74 27.83 10.38
N ALA A 863 -52.78 27.33 9.59
CA ALA A 863 -51.50 26.86 10.12
C ALA A 863 -50.59 28.03 10.55
N GLY A 864 -50.11 27.99 11.79
CA GLY A 864 -49.04 28.88 12.26
C GLY A 864 -47.68 28.51 11.67
N THR A 865 -46.81 29.50 11.49
CA THR A 865 -45.45 29.35 10.95
C THR A 865 -44.41 29.46 12.06
N ASN A 866 -43.14 29.15 11.77
CA ASN A 866 -42.02 29.26 12.72
C ASN A 866 -42.29 28.61 14.10
N VAL A 867 -42.88 27.40 14.10
CA VAL A 867 -43.16 26.66 15.34
C VAL A 867 -41.83 26.24 15.98
N ASN A 868 -41.48 26.85 17.10
CA ASN A 868 -40.20 26.70 17.79
C ASN A 868 -40.40 26.20 19.23
N VAL A 869 -39.98 24.97 19.52
CA VAL A 869 -40.13 24.35 20.84
C VAL A 869 -39.07 24.91 21.78
N ILE A 870 -39.47 25.73 22.74
CA ILE A 870 -38.57 26.35 23.73
C ILE A 870 -38.22 25.36 24.84
N SER A 871 -39.21 24.58 25.28
CA SER A 871 -39.05 23.54 26.30
C SER A 871 -40.17 22.50 26.19
N LYS A 872 -40.16 21.47 27.05
CA LYS A 872 -41.26 20.49 27.16
C LYS A 872 -42.60 21.10 27.57
N THR A 873 -42.63 22.37 28.01
CA THR A 873 -43.82 23.08 28.49
C THR A 873 -44.11 24.41 27.77
N GLU A 874 -43.19 24.89 26.93
CA GLU A 874 -43.32 26.16 26.19
C GLU A 874 -42.98 26.02 24.71
N LEU A 875 -43.84 26.56 23.85
CA LEU A 875 -43.79 26.43 22.39
C LEU A 875 -44.09 27.78 21.76
N GLN A 876 -43.13 28.37 21.04
CA GLN A 876 -43.36 29.58 20.26
C GLN A 876 -43.92 29.25 18.88
N VAL A 877 -44.72 30.16 18.33
CA VAL A 877 -45.27 30.06 16.97
C VAL A 877 -45.57 31.46 16.43
N THR A 878 -45.30 31.67 15.14
CA THR A 878 -45.75 32.86 14.40
C THR A 878 -47.19 32.67 13.94
N THR A 879 -48.06 33.61 14.29
CA THR A 879 -49.50 33.56 13.97
C THR A 879 -49.73 33.69 12.45
N PRO A 880 -50.69 32.93 11.87
CA PRO A 880 -51.12 33.15 10.50
C PRO A 880 -51.97 34.41 10.38
N ALA A 881 -52.24 34.83 9.15
CA ALA A 881 -53.30 35.80 8.88
C ALA A 881 -54.69 35.25 9.29
N GLY A 882 -55.59 36.13 9.71
CA GLY A 882 -56.92 35.73 10.20
C GLY A 882 -57.87 36.90 10.45
N SER A 883 -59.14 36.57 10.73
CA SER A 883 -60.22 37.54 10.86
C SER A 883 -60.29 38.20 12.25
N VAL A 884 -60.34 39.54 12.24
CA VAL A 884 -60.34 40.47 13.40
C VAL A 884 -61.43 40.17 14.43
N GLY A 885 -61.12 40.46 15.70
CA GLY A 885 -62.08 40.70 16.80
C GLY A 885 -62.70 39.46 17.45
N ALA A 886 -62.98 38.41 16.68
CA ALA A 886 -63.51 37.16 17.22
C ALA A 886 -62.42 36.36 17.97
N LYS A 887 -62.75 35.76 19.13
CA LYS A 887 -61.86 34.82 19.81
C LYS A 887 -61.77 33.51 19.03
N LYS A 888 -60.55 33.04 18.81
CA LYS A 888 -60.18 31.91 17.96
C LYS A 888 -59.65 30.74 18.78
N ASN A 889 -59.87 29.53 18.30
CA ASN A 889 -59.31 28.33 18.89
C ASN A 889 -57.84 28.18 18.47
N ILE A 890 -56.97 27.80 19.41
CA ILE A 890 -55.62 27.31 19.08
C ILE A 890 -55.64 25.80 19.21
N SER A 891 -55.17 25.07 18.21
CA SER A 891 -54.97 23.62 18.32
C SER A 891 -53.51 23.26 18.07
N ILE A 892 -52.97 22.37 18.89
CA ILE A 892 -51.71 21.69 18.62
C ILE A 892 -51.99 20.25 18.20
N SER A 893 -51.22 19.75 17.23
CA SER A 893 -51.26 18.36 16.80
C SER A 893 -49.86 17.79 16.72
N TYR A 894 -49.68 16.60 17.29
CA TYR A 894 -48.47 15.80 17.14
C TYR A 894 -48.86 14.34 16.91
N GLN A 895 -48.45 13.79 15.76
CA GLN A 895 -48.65 12.38 15.40
C GLN A 895 -50.08 11.85 15.65
N GLY A 896 -51.08 12.64 15.24
CA GLY A 896 -52.50 12.31 15.38
C GLY A 896 -53.14 12.65 16.73
N THR A 897 -52.36 12.98 17.76
CA THR A 897 -52.89 13.46 19.04
C THR A 897 -53.13 14.96 18.97
N ASN A 898 -54.38 15.38 19.17
CA ASN A 898 -54.81 16.77 19.10
C ASN A 898 -55.17 17.32 20.48
N LYS A 899 -54.75 18.55 20.79
CA LYS A 899 -55.23 19.34 21.95
C LYS A 899 -55.63 20.74 21.50
N THR A 900 -56.79 21.21 21.93
CA THR A 900 -57.36 22.50 21.53
C THR A 900 -57.64 23.37 22.75
N LEU A 901 -57.15 24.61 22.71
CA LEU A 901 -57.48 25.67 23.65
C LEU A 901 -58.53 26.57 23.00
N THR A 902 -59.79 26.38 23.42
CA THR A 902 -60.96 27.03 22.83
C THR A 902 -61.02 28.51 23.18
N GLY A 903 -61.26 29.38 22.19
CA GLY A 903 -61.45 30.82 22.39
C GLY A 903 -60.26 31.54 23.05
N ALA A 904 -59.04 31.17 22.67
CA ALA A 904 -57.81 31.56 23.35
C ALA A 904 -57.06 32.74 22.71
N PHE A 905 -57.28 33.02 21.42
CA PHE A 905 -56.51 34.02 20.65
C PHE A 905 -57.42 35.04 19.95
N THR A 906 -56.99 36.29 19.75
CA THR A 906 -57.81 37.34 19.10
C THR A 906 -57.02 38.16 18.08
N TYR A 907 -57.64 38.51 16.96
CA TYR A 907 -56.99 39.30 15.91
C TYR A 907 -57.23 40.83 16.03
N THR A 908 -56.17 41.62 15.91
CA THR A 908 -56.09 43.09 15.97
C THR A 908 -55.31 43.64 14.75
N GLY A 909 -54.71 44.85 14.78
CA GLY A 909 -54.02 45.41 13.62
C GLY A 909 -52.97 46.52 13.84
N ASP A 910 -52.66 47.21 12.76
CA ASP A 910 -51.31 47.44 12.23
C ASP A 910 -51.13 48.90 11.69
N ALA A 911 -51.04 49.88 12.60
CA ALA A 911 -50.96 51.34 12.34
C ALA A 911 -52.18 51.99 11.63
N ALA A 912 -52.79 52.98 12.28
CA ALA A 912 -53.99 53.68 11.79
C ALA A 912 -53.65 54.84 10.85
N LYS A 913 -54.63 55.30 10.05
CA LYS A 913 -54.47 56.32 8.99
C LYS A 913 -55.16 57.63 9.37
N ILE A 914 -54.73 58.13 10.53
CA ILE A 914 -55.21 59.37 11.16
C ILE A 914 -54.49 60.58 10.56
N GLY A 915 -55.24 61.67 10.30
CA GLY A 915 -54.69 62.90 9.71
C GLY A 915 -54.00 63.80 10.73
N TRP A 916 -54.52 63.88 11.96
CA TRP A 916 -53.84 64.48 13.12
C TRP A 916 -54.45 63.95 14.42
N CYS A 917 -53.71 63.93 15.53
CA CYS A 917 -54.29 63.73 16.85
C CYS A 917 -53.42 64.27 18.00
N LYS A 918 -54.02 64.43 19.18
CA LYS A 918 -53.37 65.01 20.36
C LYS A 918 -53.93 64.49 21.68
N LEU A 919 -53.06 64.27 22.66
CA LEU A 919 -53.44 64.21 24.08
C LEU A 919 -53.77 65.64 24.53
N GLN A 920 -55.06 65.94 24.65
CA GLN A 920 -55.54 67.32 24.77
C GLN A 920 -55.47 67.83 26.22
N TRP A 921 -55.94 67.05 27.18
CA TRP A 921 -55.91 67.43 28.61
C TRP A 921 -56.16 66.23 29.54
N PRO A 922 -55.60 66.19 30.75
CA PRO A 922 -54.50 67.04 31.22
C PRO A 922 -53.16 66.59 30.59
N PRO A 923 -52.11 67.42 30.64
CA PRO A 923 -50.75 67.00 30.29
C PRO A 923 -50.05 66.29 31.45
N THR A 924 -50.46 66.55 32.70
CA THR A 924 -49.85 65.96 33.91
C THR A 924 -50.90 65.64 34.96
N MET A 925 -50.60 64.66 35.82
CA MET A 925 -51.39 64.33 37.00
C MET A 925 -50.46 64.09 38.22
N PRO A 926 -50.63 64.79 39.34
CA PRO A 926 -51.59 65.89 39.56
C PRO A 926 -51.26 67.14 38.72
N ASN A 927 -52.28 67.96 38.45
CA ASN A 927 -52.13 69.30 37.89
C ASN A 927 -52.88 70.29 38.78
N THR A 928 -52.12 71.00 39.61
CA THR A 928 -52.65 71.94 40.61
C THR A 928 -53.30 73.18 40.01
N GLN A 929 -52.86 73.62 38.82
CA GLN A 929 -53.47 74.75 38.11
C GLN A 929 -54.81 74.37 37.45
N GLY A 930 -54.95 73.10 37.04
CA GLY A 930 -56.17 72.55 36.43
C GLY A 930 -57.13 71.84 37.39
N GLY A 931 -56.86 71.83 38.70
CA GLY A 931 -57.67 71.12 39.69
C GLY A 931 -57.65 69.59 39.60
N VAL A 932 -56.63 69.00 38.94
CA VAL A 932 -56.54 67.55 38.71
C VAL A 932 -55.77 66.88 39.85
N ALA A 933 -56.43 65.95 40.54
CA ALA A 933 -55.83 65.13 41.57
C ALA A 933 -54.79 64.13 41.03
N ALA A 934 -53.98 63.56 41.92
CA ALA A 934 -53.14 62.42 41.57
C ALA A 934 -54.01 61.15 41.44
N PRO A 935 -53.80 60.28 40.44
CA PRO A 935 -54.42 58.95 40.41
C PRO A 935 -53.89 58.07 41.53
N THR A 936 -54.70 57.11 42.00
CA THR A 936 -54.34 56.15 43.05
C THR A 936 -54.28 54.75 42.46
N ALA A 937 -53.30 53.94 42.87
CA ALA A 937 -53.20 52.55 42.41
C ALA A 937 -54.51 51.77 42.68
N GLY A 938 -54.95 50.98 41.70
CA GLY A 938 -56.20 50.20 41.72
C GLY A 938 -57.47 50.99 41.41
N ASN A 939 -57.41 52.32 41.23
CA ASN A 939 -58.57 53.17 40.96
C ASN A 939 -58.46 53.87 39.59
N PRO A 940 -59.56 54.17 38.88
CA PRO A 940 -59.52 54.95 37.64
C PRO A 940 -58.87 56.33 37.85
N SER A 941 -58.08 56.77 36.86
CA SER A 941 -57.51 58.11 36.80
C SER A 941 -58.61 59.18 36.71
N PRO A 942 -58.29 60.44 37.06
CA PRO A 942 -59.02 61.59 36.53
C PRO A 942 -59.18 61.48 35.01
N THR A 943 -60.27 62.05 34.48
CA THR A 943 -60.62 61.95 33.06
C THR A 943 -59.55 62.57 32.17
N VAL A 944 -59.07 61.79 31.22
CA VAL A 944 -58.20 62.20 30.12
C VAL A 944 -59.03 62.47 28.89
N TYR A 945 -58.67 63.52 28.15
CA TYR A 945 -59.29 63.96 26.91
C TYR A 945 -58.26 63.93 25.79
N GLY A 946 -58.67 63.43 24.63
CA GLY A 946 -57.85 63.36 23.41
C GLY A 946 -58.66 63.88 22.23
N GLN A 947 -57.99 64.51 21.27
CA GLN A 947 -58.61 64.99 20.03
C GLN A 947 -58.01 64.29 18.82
N VAL A 948 -58.84 64.11 17.79
CA VAL A 948 -58.47 63.44 16.55
C VAL A 948 -59.09 64.13 15.34
N TRP A 949 -58.30 64.23 14.27
CA TRP A 949 -58.72 64.70 12.96
C TRP A 949 -58.48 63.62 11.90
N LYS A 950 -59.48 63.40 11.06
CA LYS A 950 -59.34 62.66 9.80
C LYS A 950 -60.25 63.30 8.76
N ASP A 951 -59.65 63.65 7.62
CA ASP A 951 -60.35 64.32 6.51
C ASP A 951 -61.64 63.60 6.12
N GLN A 952 -62.69 64.38 5.92
CA GLN A 952 -64.07 63.96 5.63
C GLN A 952 -64.75 63.05 6.70
N VAL A 953 -64.06 62.64 7.76
CA VAL A 953 -64.59 61.74 8.81
C VAL A 953 -64.96 62.50 10.08
N THR A 954 -64.01 63.20 10.71
CA THR A 954 -64.22 63.98 11.96
C THR A 954 -64.72 65.41 11.68
N ASN A 955 -64.85 65.75 10.39
CA ASN A 955 -65.39 67.04 9.94
C ASN A 955 -66.92 67.10 9.98
N GLN A 956 -67.59 66.01 10.35
CA GLN A 956 -69.06 65.87 10.39
C GLN A 956 -69.57 66.06 11.83
N GLN A 957 -70.88 66.22 12.00
CA GLN A 957 -71.48 66.40 13.33
C GLN A 957 -71.70 65.05 14.03
N GLY A 958 -71.17 64.91 15.24
CA GLY A 958 -71.17 63.66 16.00
C GLY A 958 -70.03 62.72 15.58
N VAL A 959 -69.82 61.66 16.39
CA VAL A 959 -68.66 60.76 16.28
C VAL A 959 -68.40 60.28 14.85
N GLY A 960 -67.19 60.56 14.35
CA GLY A 960 -66.71 60.11 13.05
C GLY A 960 -66.78 58.59 12.94
N GLN A 961 -67.44 58.08 11.90
CA GLN A 961 -67.63 56.65 11.75
C GLN A 961 -66.30 55.89 11.67
N GLY A 962 -66.21 54.81 12.44
CA GLY A 962 -65.00 53.96 12.55
C GLY A 962 -63.91 54.50 13.48
N ILE A 963 -64.06 55.71 14.03
CA ILE A 963 -63.09 56.28 14.97
C ILE A 963 -63.24 55.63 16.36
N VAL A 964 -62.15 55.09 16.88
CA VAL A 964 -62.08 54.55 18.26
C VAL A 964 -60.89 55.15 19.00
N GLY A 965 -61.17 55.85 20.11
CA GLY A 965 -60.17 56.39 21.02
C GLY A 965 -59.83 55.43 22.17
N GLN A 966 -58.57 55.42 22.60
CA GLN A 966 -58.11 54.75 23.80
C GLN A 966 -57.08 55.60 24.55
N VAL A 967 -57.07 55.52 25.88
CA VAL A 967 -56.06 56.11 26.76
C VAL A 967 -55.23 55.00 27.38
N GLY A 968 -53.92 55.19 27.52
CA GLY A 968 -53.06 54.17 28.11
C GLY A 968 -51.82 54.72 28.79
N TYR A 969 -51.26 53.94 29.70
CA TYR A 969 -50.09 54.29 30.52
C TYR A 969 -48.99 53.22 30.42
N GLY A 970 -47.74 53.63 30.57
CA GLY A 970 -46.55 52.77 30.49
C GLY A 970 -45.31 53.40 31.15
N PRO A 971 -44.13 52.77 31.00
CA PRO A 971 -42.91 53.23 31.65
C PRO A 971 -42.45 54.61 31.14
N VAL A 972 -41.86 55.41 32.03
CA VAL A 972 -41.37 56.76 31.73
C VAL A 972 -40.37 56.75 30.57
N GLY A 973 -40.55 57.67 29.60
CA GLY A 973 -39.65 57.87 28.47
C GLY A 973 -39.78 56.87 27.32
N THR A 974 -40.60 55.83 27.45
CA THR A 974 -40.76 54.76 26.44
C THR A 974 -41.75 55.12 25.33
N ASN A 975 -41.66 54.45 24.19
CA ASN A 975 -42.58 54.65 23.06
C ASN A 975 -43.71 53.58 23.07
N PRO A 976 -44.99 53.98 23.19
CA PRO A 976 -46.14 53.08 23.22
C PRO A 976 -46.34 52.23 21.96
N ALA A 977 -45.75 52.63 20.83
CA ALA A 977 -45.82 51.85 19.59
C ALA A 977 -44.89 50.63 19.59
N THR A 978 -43.87 50.62 20.45
CA THR A 978 -42.82 49.58 20.48
C THR A 978 -42.66 48.90 21.84
N ASP A 979 -43.09 49.53 22.94
CA ASP A 979 -42.99 48.98 24.29
C ASP A 979 -44.31 48.28 24.70
N PRO A 980 -44.31 46.94 24.86
CA PRO A 980 -45.51 46.17 25.22
C PRO A 980 -45.95 46.35 26.69
N ALA A 981 -45.19 47.06 27.54
CA ALA A 981 -45.58 47.34 28.92
C ALA A 981 -46.73 48.37 29.03
N TRP A 982 -47.11 49.01 27.92
CA TRP A 982 -48.22 49.97 27.87
C TRP A 982 -49.59 49.30 27.92
N ARG A 983 -50.46 49.76 28.83
CA ARG A 983 -51.82 49.24 29.01
C ARG A 983 -52.87 50.24 28.57
N TRP A 984 -53.87 49.78 27.81
CA TRP A 984 -54.84 50.62 27.11
C TRP A 984 -56.27 50.38 27.57
N PHE A 985 -57.04 51.47 27.66
CA PHE A 985 -58.40 51.55 28.16
C PHE A 985 -59.26 52.33 27.15
N PRO A 986 -60.55 51.96 26.96
CA PRO A 986 -61.41 52.62 25.99
C PRO A 986 -61.70 54.07 26.38
N MET A 987 -61.82 54.93 25.37
CA MET A 987 -62.39 56.27 25.49
C MET A 987 -63.72 56.34 24.74
N THR A 988 -64.63 57.16 25.23
CA THR A 988 -65.91 57.46 24.57
C THR A 988 -65.86 58.82 23.90
N PHE A 989 -66.57 59.00 22.78
CA PHE A 989 -66.77 60.33 22.19
C PHE A 989 -67.36 61.28 23.23
N ASN A 990 -66.80 62.50 23.29
CA ASN A 990 -67.18 63.55 24.23
C ASN A 990 -68.00 64.64 23.52
N VAL A 991 -67.41 65.28 22.49
CA VAL A 991 -68.03 66.38 21.75
C VAL A 991 -67.24 66.71 20.47
N ASP A 992 -67.90 67.30 19.48
CA ASP A 992 -67.25 67.90 18.31
C ASP A 992 -66.44 69.14 18.74
N LYS A 993 -65.20 69.27 18.26
CA LYS A 993 -64.27 70.40 18.54
C LYS A 993 -63.74 71.00 17.26
N GLY A 994 -64.54 71.88 16.64
CA GLY A 994 -64.20 72.49 15.37
C GLY A 994 -64.35 71.48 14.24
N ASN A 995 -63.23 71.08 13.62
CA ASN A 995 -63.16 70.01 12.63
C ASN A 995 -62.68 68.66 13.20
N ASN A 996 -62.46 68.58 14.51
CA ASN A 996 -61.89 67.42 15.21
C ASN A 996 -62.95 66.79 16.12
N ASP A 997 -62.84 65.48 16.37
CA ASP A 997 -63.60 64.82 17.43
C ASP A 997 -62.80 64.86 18.73
N GLU A 998 -63.45 65.14 19.86
CA GLU A 998 -62.87 64.95 21.19
C GLU A 998 -63.44 63.69 21.85
N PHE A 999 -62.57 62.86 22.41
CA PHE A 999 -62.90 61.68 23.18
C PHE A 999 -62.42 61.85 24.63
N SER A 1000 -63.08 61.18 25.57
CA SER A 1000 -62.72 61.18 27.00
C SER A 1000 -62.72 59.76 27.60
N GLY A 1001 -61.88 59.52 28.60
CA GLY A 1001 -61.77 58.24 29.30
C GLY A 1001 -60.73 58.25 30.42
N SER A 1002 -60.58 57.13 31.13
CA SER A 1002 -59.63 56.99 32.25
C SER A 1002 -58.88 55.67 32.18
N PHE A 1003 -57.63 55.66 32.67
CA PHE A 1003 -56.84 54.44 32.84
C PHE A 1003 -56.79 54.03 34.32
N THR A 1004 -56.62 52.74 34.62
CA THR A 1004 -56.49 52.26 36.01
C THR A 1004 -55.07 51.73 36.24
N PRO A 1005 -54.18 52.48 36.92
CA PRO A 1005 -52.83 52.03 37.21
C PRO A 1005 -52.83 50.94 38.30
N ASP A 1006 -52.04 49.89 38.10
CA ASP A 1006 -51.99 48.72 38.99
C ASP A 1006 -51.00 48.84 40.16
N LYS A 1007 -50.10 49.83 40.13
CA LYS A 1007 -49.06 50.04 41.14
C LYS A 1007 -48.71 51.53 41.29
N LYS A 1008 -48.16 51.88 42.45
CA LYS A 1008 -47.68 53.24 42.77
C LYS A 1008 -46.42 53.57 41.96
N GLY A 1009 -46.20 54.85 41.68
CA GLY A 1009 -45.02 55.34 40.96
C GLY A 1009 -45.36 56.32 39.83
N THR A 1010 -44.33 56.81 39.14
CA THR A 1010 -44.49 57.73 38.01
C THR A 1010 -44.52 56.97 36.69
N PHE A 1011 -45.46 57.33 35.82
CA PHE A 1011 -45.70 56.71 34.51
C PHE A 1011 -45.84 57.80 33.43
N HIS A 1012 -45.55 57.43 32.19
CA HIS A 1012 -46.02 58.20 31.04
C HIS A 1012 -47.38 57.65 30.57
N TYR A 1013 -48.23 58.52 30.04
CA TYR A 1013 -49.51 58.16 29.44
C TYR A 1013 -49.74 58.92 28.14
N ALA A 1014 -50.62 58.38 27.31
CA ALA A 1014 -50.91 58.87 25.98
C ALA A 1014 -52.35 58.50 25.60
N VAL A 1015 -52.87 59.14 24.56
CA VAL A 1015 -54.07 58.67 23.86
C VAL A 1015 -53.67 58.09 22.50
N ARG A 1016 -54.52 57.23 21.95
CA ARG A 1016 -54.36 56.70 20.60
C ARG A 1016 -55.70 56.55 19.91
N PHE A 1017 -55.72 56.73 18.60
CA PHE A 1017 -56.93 56.65 17.78
C PHE A 1017 -56.77 55.65 16.65
N SER A 1018 -57.84 54.89 16.42
CA SER A 1018 -58.05 54.00 15.28
C SER A 1018 -59.03 54.65 14.32
N ASP A 1019 -58.86 54.42 13.01
CA ASP A 1019 -59.84 54.74 11.97
C ASP A 1019 -60.43 53.49 11.28
N ASP A 1020 -60.19 52.32 11.88
CA ASP A 1020 -60.65 51.01 11.43
C ASP A 1020 -61.34 50.21 12.55
N ASN A 1021 -62.12 50.90 13.39
CA ASN A 1021 -62.99 50.35 14.44
C ASN A 1021 -62.26 49.79 15.68
N GLY A 1022 -61.09 50.32 16.01
CA GLY A 1022 -60.31 49.94 17.19
C GLY A 1022 -59.29 48.82 16.95
N VAL A 1023 -58.85 48.67 15.70
CA VAL A 1023 -58.07 47.51 15.24
C VAL A 1023 -56.59 47.89 15.10
N ASN A 1024 -56.29 48.87 14.24
CA ASN A 1024 -55.01 49.56 14.15
C ASN A 1024 -55.04 50.83 15.03
N PHE A 1025 -53.88 51.41 15.41
CA PHE A 1025 -53.85 52.67 16.17
C PHE A 1025 -52.72 53.63 15.78
N TRP A 1026 -52.97 54.93 15.95
CA TRP A 1026 -52.02 56.04 15.85
C TRP A 1026 -51.90 56.75 17.21
N TYR A 1027 -50.69 57.05 17.66
CA TYR A 1027 -50.39 57.47 19.04
C TYR A 1027 -50.16 58.99 19.15
N CYS A 1028 -50.68 59.59 20.22
CA CYS A 1028 -50.79 61.04 20.36
C CYS A 1028 -50.18 61.53 21.69
N ASP A 1029 -49.36 62.57 21.60
CA ASP A 1029 -48.68 63.28 22.68
C ASP A 1029 -49.30 64.67 22.88
N THR A 1030 -48.70 65.48 23.78
CA THR A 1030 -49.28 66.74 24.27
C THR A 1030 -49.11 67.94 23.33
N ASP A 1031 -48.18 67.92 22.37
CA ASP A 1031 -48.09 68.92 21.29
C ASP A 1031 -48.89 68.51 20.04
N GLY A 1032 -49.01 67.20 19.76
CA GLY A 1032 -49.94 66.66 18.76
C GLY A 1032 -49.29 66.36 17.41
N ASN A 1033 -49.70 65.25 16.81
CA ASN A 1033 -49.00 64.59 15.71
C ASN A 1033 -49.79 64.64 14.41
N THR A 1034 -49.14 65.13 13.34
CA THR A 1034 -49.59 65.04 11.93
C THR A 1034 -48.63 64.11 11.18
N PRO A 1035 -49.08 63.15 10.35
CA PRO A 1035 -48.17 62.36 9.52
C PRO A 1035 -47.25 63.25 8.67
N PRO A 1036 -45.95 62.94 8.55
CA PRO A 1036 -45.27 61.74 9.01
C PRO A 1036 -44.72 61.79 10.46
N ALA A 1037 -45.00 62.85 11.24
CA ALA A 1037 -44.54 62.95 12.61
C ALA A 1037 -45.19 61.87 13.49
N THR A 1038 -44.36 61.19 14.29
CA THR A 1038 -44.77 60.09 15.17
C THR A 1038 -44.58 60.46 16.63
N PHE A 1039 -45.21 59.68 17.51
CA PHE A 1039 -45.25 59.94 18.95
C PHE A 1039 -43.87 60.21 19.57
N ASN A 1040 -43.75 61.35 20.24
CA ASN A 1040 -42.56 61.77 20.97
C ASN A 1040 -42.70 61.45 22.47
N SER A 1041 -41.91 60.49 22.97
CA SER A 1041 -41.99 60.06 24.37
C SER A 1041 -41.59 61.12 25.40
N SER A 1042 -40.88 62.18 24.98
CA SER A 1042 -40.60 63.37 25.81
C SER A 1042 -41.79 64.33 25.95
N LYS A 1043 -42.85 64.10 25.15
CA LYS A 1043 -44.09 64.90 25.08
C LYS A 1043 -45.33 64.13 25.53
N ALA A 1044 -45.13 62.90 26.01
CA ALA A 1044 -46.17 62.12 26.66
C ALA A 1044 -46.76 62.85 27.88
N GLY A 1045 -48.00 62.52 28.25
CA GLY A 1045 -48.53 62.93 29.54
C GLY A 1045 -47.78 62.25 30.69
N SER A 1046 -47.66 62.91 31.84
CA SER A 1046 -46.95 62.34 33.01
C SER A 1046 -47.88 62.20 34.21
N ALA A 1047 -47.97 60.99 34.79
CA ALA A 1047 -48.85 60.69 35.92
C ALA A 1047 -48.06 60.08 37.08
N THR A 1048 -48.10 60.74 38.24
CA THR A 1048 -47.55 60.20 39.49
C THR A 1048 -48.68 59.57 40.31
N VAL A 1049 -48.67 58.25 40.38
CA VAL A 1049 -49.69 57.40 41.00
C VAL A 1049 -49.36 57.20 42.49
N GLN A 1050 -50.33 57.50 43.36
CA GLN A 1050 -50.24 57.37 44.82
C GLN A 1050 -50.73 56.03 45.37
#